data_AF-A0A3A5VVU6-F1
#
_entry.id   AF-A0A3A5VVU6-F1
#
_cell.length_a   1.000
_cell.length_b   1.000
_cell.length_c   1.000
_cell.angle_alpha   90.00
_cell.angle_beta   90.00
_cell.angle_gamma   90.00
#
_symmetry.space_group_name_H-M   'P 1'
#
loop_
_entity.id
_entity.type
_entity.pdbx_description
1 polymer ?
#
loop_
_entity_poly.entity_id
_entity_poly.type
_entity_poly.pdbx_seq_one_letter_code
_entity_poly.pdbx_strand_id
1 'polypeptide(L)'
;MNLLTRSLAILITACMMLTLPAMEGSSSGIHNAAGQGCTCHSSSSAPTLSENFPTTYNAGQVYSIQISVTGGVSGSNGGFNVVVDKGTLSTPGVGIMSVKVDSGGTSATHTTNSYRSWSFDWTAPAAGSGSVDVDIAGLTANGANGNSGDAWTTLSLTIPEPGPVNTPPSASNVYISDMPAPATAITKAYYDVDLFGNYDFTDPENDPDTGTQIRWLKGGTEVSQFDDQPILSKDATTIGDVWTMTVTPSDGTAFGTKVTSSNTVEIIDKDADGDGYGDQSDAFPNDGNEWADNDNDGVGDNTDDFDDDPTQTTDSDNDGYGDNASGNNPDAFPNDGNEWADNDNDGVGDNADAFDNDATQTTDSDNDGYGDNASGNNADAFPNDSTEWMDSDDDGVGDNTDWAPNDANETMDSDNDGVGDNADWAPNDDSETADSDGDDVGDNADAFPNDATETLDSDDDGVGDNADAFPNDATETLDTDDDGVGDNADAFPEDSTQSIDSDGDGYGDSPQGNDADAFPSDATQWLDADNDGYGDNPNGTNADVFPNDSTEWADSDGDGVGDNADAFPNDANETMDSDGDGMGDNEQAVLEAKEAKEAEEAAAAQQQMLVGGGIAMLVITAAVVFFLRRRIAAEAEVTKDFSMPDLAAQPAAVAQDPMETTGYQPQPVQSYEAVAGQPAATAPVDQSALIALEEPQATAAPAEPTVENQWTDENGHTWRLMSDGTNRWWNGTDWQKV
;
A
#
# COMPACT_ATOMS: atom_id res chain seq x y z
N MET A 1 79.10 7.17 -71.93
CA MET A 1 78.95 7.92 -73.20
C MET A 1 79.38 6.98 -74.32
N ASN A 2 78.44 6.28 -74.97
CA ASN A 2 78.74 5.41 -76.11
C ASN A 2 78.63 6.24 -77.39
N LEU A 3 79.78 6.55 -77.97
CA LEU A 3 79.91 7.09 -79.33
C LEU A 3 81.30 6.71 -79.86
N LEU A 4 81.30 6.22 -81.10
CA LEU A 4 82.38 6.29 -82.09
C LEU A 4 83.47 5.19 -82.07
N THR A 5 83.30 4.26 -83.03
CA THR A 5 84.25 3.91 -84.12
C THR A 5 85.76 3.92 -83.83
N ARG A 6 86.47 2.84 -84.21
CA ARG A 6 87.52 2.92 -85.24
C ARG A 6 88.13 1.57 -85.63
N SER A 7 88.03 1.31 -86.93
CA SER A 7 88.72 0.29 -87.69
C SER A 7 90.21 0.59 -87.88
N LEU A 8 91.01 -0.47 -87.84
CA LEU A 8 92.01 -0.87 -88.83
C LEU A 8 92.90 0.20 -89.48
N ALA A 9 94.21 0.12 -89.19
CA ALA A 9 95.26 0.64 -90.07
C ALA A 9 96.50 -0.26 -90.02
N ILE A 10 97.11 -0.42 -91.20
CA ILE A 10 98.47 -0.88 -91.59
C ILE A 10 98.36 -2.06 -92.59
N LEU A 11 98.91 -2.03 -93.81
CA LEU A 11 99.50 -0.98 -94.66
C LEU A 11 99.74 -1.63 -96.04
N ILE A 12 99.62 -0.85 -97.11
CA ILE A 12 100.03 -1.20 -98.48
C ILE A 12 101.55 -1.44 -98.53
N THR A 13 102.03 -2.54 -99.11
CA THR A 13 103.21 -2.51 -100.00
C THR A 13 103.15 -3.67 -101.01
N ALA A 14 103.28 -3.31 -102.29
CA ALA A 14 103.18 -4.20 -103.43
C ALA A 14 104.50 -4.89 -103.78
N CYS A 15 104.37 -6.17 -104.15
CA CYS A 15 105.05 -6.87 -105.24
C CYS A 15 106.58 -6.80 -105.33
N MET A 16 107.27 -7.86 -104.86
CA MET A 16 108.36 -8.46 -105.64
C MET A 16 108.69 -9.89 -105.18
N MET A 17 108.42 -10.82 -106.10
CA MET A 17 109.16 -12.07 -106.36
C MET A 17 109.41 -13.06 -105.21
N LEU A 18 108.58 -14.10 -105.23
CA LEU A 18 108.92 -15.51 -105.06
C LEU A 18 110.42 -15.80 -104.91
N THR A 19 110.82 -16.11 -103.69
CA THR A 19 111.69 -17.25 -103.41
C THR A 19 110.98 -18.10 -102.36
N LEU A 20 110.14 -19.03 -102.81
CA LEU A 20 109.79 -20.17 -101.97
C LEU A 20 111.11 -20.89 -101.69
N PRO A 21 111.49 -21.22 -100.44
CA PRO A 21 112.46 -22.27 -100.27
C PRO A 21 111.87 -23.49 -100.98
N ALA A 22 112.62 -24.05 -101.94
CA ALA A 22 112.34 -25.39 -102.41
C ALA A 22 112.41 -26.30 -101.17
N MET A 23 111.25 -26.67 -100.63
CA MET A 23 111.18 -27.66 -99.57
C MET A 23 111.39 -29.01 -100.23
N GLU A 24 112.64 -29.46 -100.21
CA GLU A 24 113.00 -30.82 -100.62
C GLU A 24 112.35 -31.80 -99.65
N GLY A 25 111.63 -32.80 -100.18
CA GLY A 25 111.08 -33.88 -99.37
C GLY A 25 112.21 -34.67 -98.72
N SER A 26 112.30 -34.65 -97.39
CA SER A 26 113.31 -35.39 -96.63
C SER A 26 112.83 -36.81 -96.31
N SER A 27 113.67 -37.82 -96.56
CA SER A 27 113.40 -39.20 -96.17
C SER A 27 113.36 -39.44 -94.65
N SER A 28 113.79 -38.44 -93.86
CA SER A 28 113.80 -38.44 -92.39
C SER A 28 112.74 -37.51 -91.77
N GLY A 29 111.70 -37.12 -92.53
CA GLY A 29 110.61 -36.27 -92.06
C GLY A 29 110.93 -34.77 -91.91
N ILE A 30 109.90 -33.99 -91.61
CA ILE A 30 109.92 -32.52 -91.39
C ILE A 30 109.19 -32.25 -90.07
N HIS A 31 109.71 -31.36 -89.22
CA HIS A 31 109.06 -30.90 -87.99
C HIS A 31 108.22 -29.63 -88.23
N ASN A 32 107.24 -29.36 -87.36
CA ASN A 32 106.46 -28.11 -87.32
C ASN A 32 105.69 -27.78 -88.61
N ALA A 33 105.24 -28.80 -89.34
CA ALA A 33 104.59 -28.64 -90.64
C ALA A 33 103.23 -29.35 -90.74
N ALA A 34 102.72 -29.93 -89.65
CA ALA A 34 101.50 -30.74 -89.65
C ALA A 34 100.28 -29.94 -90.15
N GLY A 35 100.10 -28.71 -89.66
CA GLY A 35 99.00 -27.83 -90.09
C GLY A 35 99.10 -27.32 -91.54
N GLN A 36 100.27 -27.41 -92.18
CA GLN A 36 100.48 -27.03 -93.59
C GLN A 36 100.34 -28.25 -94.55
N GLY A 37 100.37 -29.46 -94.01
CA GLY A 37 100.32 -30.70 -94.78
C GLY A 37 101.56 -31.00 -95.62
N CYS A 38 101.52 -32.05 -96.42
CA CYS A 38 102.62 -32.46 -97.30
C CYS A 38 102.39 -32.00 -98.75
N THR A 39 102.11 -30.70 -98.95
CA THR A 39 101.61 -30.09 -100.21
C THR A 39 102.52 -30.24 -101.44
N CYS A 40 103.81 -30.56 -101.27
CA CYS A 40 104.72 -30.87 -102.38
C CYS A 40 104.48 -32.27 -102.99
N HIS A 41 103.60 -33.09 -102.42
CA HIS A 41 103.22 -34.42 -102.89
C HIS A 41 101.79 -34.40 -103.47
N SER A 42 101.57 -35.10 -104.58
CA SER A 42 100.25 -35.20 -105.20
C SER A 42 100.01 -36.55 -105.91
N SER A 43 98.83 -37.13 -105.66
CA SER A 43 98.25 -38.29 -106.35
C SER A 43 96.71 -38.22 -106.28
N SER A 44 96.02 -39.15 -106.93
CA SER A 44 94.56 -39.14 -107.09
C SER A 44 93.75 -39.70 -105.92
N SER A 45 94.38 -40.23 -104.86
CA SER A 45 93.66 -40.82 -103.70
C SER A 45 94.35 -40.49 -102.38
N ALA A 46 93.70 -39.68 -101.53
CA ALA A 46 94.22 -39.33 -100.21
C ALA A 46 94.21 -40.56 -99.26
N PRO A 47 95.21 -40.70 -98.37
CA PRO A 47 95.21 -41.72 -97.32
C PRO A 47 94.29 -41.33 -96.15
N THR A 48 93.99 -42.28 -95.27
CA THR A 48 93.22 -42.09 -94.04
C THR A 48 94.14 -42.13 -92.83
N LEU A 49 93.98 -41.17 -91.91
CA LEU A 49 94.75 -41.06 -90.68
C LEU A 49 93.96 -41.61 -89.48
N SER A 50 94.62 -42.37 -88.61
CA SER A 50 94.08 -42.87 -87.35
C SER A 50 95.01 -42.50 -86.20
N GLU A 51 94.44 -42.13 -85.06
CA GLU A 51 95.14 -41.70 -83.84
C GLU A 51 94.37 -42.15 -82.58
N ASN A 52 94.95 -41.96 -81.37
CA ASN A 52 94.33 -42.34 -80.08
C ASN A 52 94.56 -41.33 -78.92
N PHE A 53 94.59 -40.02 -79.20
CA PHE A 53 94.59 -38.98 -78.17
C PHE A 53 93.34 -39.08 -77.26
N PRO A 54 93.43 -38.72 -75.96
CA PRO A 54 92.28 -38.78 -75.05
C PRO A 54 91.25 -37.69 -75.36
N THR A 55 89.99 -37.91 -75.00
CA THR A 55 88.91 -36.92 -75.17
C THR A 55 88.93 -35.82 -74.11
N THR A 56 89.56 -36.05 -72.96
CA THR A 56 89.81 -35.07 -71.89
C THR A 56 91.16 -35.32 -71.22
N TYR A 57 91.69 -34.23 -70.70
CA TYR A 57 92.85 -34.08 -69.83
C TYR A 57 92.83 -34.49 -68.36
N ASN A 58 93.74 -35.33 -67.87
CA ASN A 58 94.25 -35.19 -66.49
C ASN A 58 95.59 -34.45 -66.50
N ALA A 59 95.70 -33.37 -65.73
CA ALA A 59 96.88 -32.51 -65.72
C ALA A 59 98.17 -33.30 -65.40
N GLY A 60 99.20 -33.13 -66.24
CA GLY A 60 100.52 -33.78 -66.08
C GLY A 60 100.57 -35.29 -66.38
N GLN A 61 99.45 -35.92 -66.77
CA GLN A 61 99.44 -37.34 -67.12
C GLN A 61 100.14 -37.60 -68.46
N VAL A 62 100.89 -38.70 -68.55
CA VAL A 62 101.53 -39.18 -69.80
C VAL A 62 100.62 -40.16 -70.53
N TYR A 63 100.40 -39.94 -71.81
CA TYR A 63 99.61 -40.78 -72.72
C TYR A 63 100.51 -41.35 -73.82
N SER A 64 100.47 -42.65 -74.07
CA SER A 64 101.16 -43.28 -75.20
C SER A 64 100.31 -43.19 -76.46
N ILE A 65 100.73 -42.34 -77.39
CA ILE A 65 100.05 -42.03 -78.63
C ILE A 65 100.54 -42.94 -79.76
N GLN A 66 99.59 -43.48 -80.51
CA GLN A 66 99.77 -44.28 -81.71
C GLN A 66 99.09 -43.56 -82.86
N ILE A 67 99.81 -43.38 -83.95
CA ILE A 67 99.28 -42.83 -85.18
C ILE A 67 99.56 -43.77 -86.34
N SER A 68 98.65 -43.84 -87.29
CA SER A 68 98.86 -44.61 -88.51
C SER A 68 98.17 -43.99 -89.72
N VAL A 69 98.72 -44.26 -90.91
CA VAL A 69 98.13 -43.85 -92.19
C VAL A 69 97.88 -45.09 -93.05
N THR A 70 96.66 -45.23 -93.55
CA THR A 70 96.24 -46.35 -94.40
C THR A 70 95.64 -45.84 -95.71
N GLY A 71 95.50 -46.69 -96.73
CA GLY A 71 95.03 -46.27 -98.05
C GLY A 71 96.08 -45.44 -98.82
N GLY A 72 95.63 -44.57 -99.72
CA GLY A 72 96.49 -43.79 -100.61
C GLY A 72 97.21 -44.66 -101.64
N VAL A 73 98.54 -44.59 -101.67
CA VAL A 73 99.37 -45.31 -102.65
C VAL A 73 99.77 -46.69 -102.14
N SER A 74 99.89 -47.67 -103.04
CA SER A 74 100.30 -49.04 -102.69
C SER A 74 101.76 -49.10 -102.22
N GLY A 75 102.04 -49.81 -101.13
CA GLY A 75 103.38 -49.99 -100.57
C GLY A 75 103.40 -49.85 -99.05
N SER A 76 104.57 -49.99 -98.44
CA SER A 76 104.79 -49.82 -96.99
C SER A 76 105.36 -48.45 -96.62
N ASN A 77 105.77 -47.66 -97.61
CA ASN A 77 106.48 -46.41 -97.35
C ASN A 77 105.52 -45.29 -96.99
N GLY A 78 105.93 -44.43 -96.06
CA GLY A 78 105.11 -43.34 -95.57
C GLY A 78 105.86 -42.45 -94.59
N GLY A 79 105.14 -41.47 -94.08
CA GLY A 79 105.64 -40.50 -93.13
C GLY A 79 104.51 -39.83 -92.36
N PHE A 80 104.83 -39.15 -91.27
CA PHE A 80 103.90 -38.28 -90.55
C PHE A 80 104.59 -37.04 -90.01
N ASN A 81 103.80 -36.06 -89.61
CA ASN A 81 104.20 -34.99 -88.70
C ASN A 81 103.05 -34.74 -87.71
N VAL A 82 103.36 -34.55 -86.43
CA VAL A 82 102.41 -34.13 -85.38
C VAL A 82 102.92 -32.82 -84.78
N VAL A 83 102.02 -31.92 -84.41
CA VAL A 83 102.29 -30.72 -83.63
C VAL A 83 101.25 -30.61 -82.51
N VAL A 84 101.68 -30.31 -81.29
CA VAL A 84 100.81 -29.99 -80.14
C VAL A 84 101.04 -28.54 -79.70
N ASP A 85 99.98 -27.82 -79.34
CA ASP A 85 100.11 -26.43 -78.83
C ASP A 85 100.54 -26.39 -77.36
N LYS A 86 100.15 -27.41 -76.58
CA LYS A 86 100.36 -27.56 -75.14
C LYS A 86 100.70 -29.01 -74.77
N GLY A 87 101.40 -29.16 -73.65
CA GLY A 87 101.99 -30.43 -73.26
C GLY A 87 103.30 -30.70 -74.01
N THR A 88 103.90 -31.87 -73.80
CA THR A 88 105.21 -32.21 -74.37
C THR A 88 105.21 -33.62 -74.96
N LEU A 89 105.68 -33.72 -76.21
CA LEU A 89 105.96 -34.96 -76.93
C LEU A 89 107.35 -35.48 -76.56
N SER A 90 107.48 -36.80 -76.45
CA SER A 90 108.77 -37.46 -76.27
C SER A 90 108.84 -38.81 -76.97
N THR A 91 110.06 -39.31 -77.22
CA THR A 91 110.25 -40.64 -77.82
C THR A 91 109.76 -41.71 -76.84
N PRO A 92 109.00 -42.71 -77.30
CA PRO A 92 108.35 -43.65 -76.41
C PRO A 92 109.39 -44.54 -75.71
N GLY A 93 109.11 -44.93 -74.47
CA GLY A 93 109.95 -45.89 -73.74
C GLY A 93 110.00 -47.30 -74.36
N VAL A 94 108.94 -47.70 -75.10
CA VAL A 94 108.80 -48.99 -75.82
C VAL A 94 107.88 -48.80 -77.05
N GLY A 95 108.20 -49.38 -78.22
CA GLY A 95 107.36 -49.28 -79.43
C GLY A 95 108.12 -49.29 -80.76
N ILE A 96 107.43 -49.02 -81.87
CA ILE A 96 108.01 -48.93 -83.22
C ILE A 96 108.86 -47.65 -83.32
N MET A 97 110.17 -47.79 -83.13
CA MET A 97 111.13 -46.70 -82.85
C MET A 97 111.60 -45.93 -84.09
N SER A 98 110.69 -45.56 -84.98
CA SER A 98 111.00 -44.72 -86.14
C SER A 98 110.46 -43.30 -86.02
N VAL A 99 110.56 -42.70 -84.83
CA VAL A 99 110.11 -41.33 -84.52
C VAL A 99 111.27 -40.47 -84.04
N LYS A 100 111.29 -39.22 -84.49
CA LYS A 100 112.13 -38.15 -83.97
C LYS A 100 111.22 -37.04 -83.45
N VAL A 101 111.52 -36.57 -82.24
CA VAL A 101 110.87 -35.39 -81.66
C VAL A 101 111.83 -34.21 -81.76
N ASP A 102 111.29 -33.02 -81.99
CA ASP A 102 112.08 -31.80 -82.01
C ASP A 102 112.61 -31.45 -80.60
N SER A 103 113.57 -30.53 -80.52
CA SER A 103 114.17 -30.15 -79.23
C SER A 103 113.19 -29.44 -78.29
N GLY A 104 112.10 -28.87 -78.82
CA GLY A 104 111.04 -28.24 -78.04
C GLY A 104 110.01 -29.21 -77.47
N GLY A 105 109.98 -30.46 -77.94
CA GLY A 105 108.96 -31.42 -77.55
C GLY A 105 107.56 -31.05 -78.05
N THR A 106 107.43 -30.24 -79.08
CA THR A 106 106.14 -29.78 -79.61
C THR A 106 105.80 -30.42 -80.94
N SER A 107 106.76 -31.07 -81.60
CA SER A 107 106.53 -31.76 -82.87
C SER A 107 107.29 -33.07 -83.03
N ALA A 108 106.59 -34.10 -83.49
CA ALA A 108 107.13 -35.42 -83.80
C ALA A 108 107.02 -35.74 -85.30
N THR A 109 108.02 -36.42 -85.87
CA THR A 109 108.03 -36.92 -87.25
C THR A 109 108.75 -38.27 -87.34
N HIS A 110 108.78 -38.88 -88.52
CA HIS A 110 109.37 -40.20 -88.75
C HIS A 110 110.89 -40.10 -89.00
N THR A 111 111.69 -41.08 -88.55
CA THR A 111 113.14 -41.15 -88.86
C THR A 111 113.46 -41.90 -90.14
N THR A 112 112.52 -42.72 -90.63
CA THR A 112 112.66 -43.51 -91.87
C THR A 112 111.33 -43.52 -92.62
N ASN A 113 111.40 -43.59 -93.95
CA ASN A 113 110.23 -43.61 -94.81
C ASN A 113 109.59 -45.01 -94.98
N SER A 114 110.03 -46.02 -94.22
CA SER A 114 109.69 -47.43 -94.46
C SER A 114 108.42 -47.92 -93.73
N TYR A 115 107.77 -47.03 -92.96
CA TYR A 115 106.63 -47.35 -92.12
C TYR A 115 105.44 -46.43 -92.40
N ARG A 116 104.26 -46.86 -91.96
CA ARG A 116 103.01 -46.09 -91.98
C ARG A 116 102.32 -46.03 -90.61
N SER A 117 102.99 -46.48 -89.56
CA SER A 117 102.49 -46.44 -88.18
C SER A 117 103.64 -46.07 -87.26
N TRP A 118 103.35 -45.26 -86.25
CA TRP A 118 104.35 -44.72 -85.33
C TRP A 118 103.76 -44.52 -83.94
N SER A 119 104.65 -44.51 -82.95
CA SER A 119 104.31 -44.32 -81.55
C SER A 119 105.19 -43.27 -80.89
N PHE A 120 104.61 -42.43 -80.03
CA PHE A 120 105.31 -41.45 -79.19
C PHE A 120 104.50 -41.16 -77.92
N ASP A 121 105.14 -40.63 -76.89
CA ASP A 121 104.44 -40.26 -75.66
C ASP A 121 104.08 -38.76 -75.67
N TRP A 122 102.88 -38.42 -75.22
CA TRP A 122 102.42 -37.04 -74.97
C TRP A 122 102.13 -36.84 -73.48
N THR A 123 102.81 -35.88 -72.85
CA THR A 123 102.53 -35.47 -71.47
C THR A 123 101.60 -34.27 -71.49
N ALA A 124 100.42 -34.41 -70.89
CA ALA A 124 99.42 -33.36 -70.80
C ALA A 124 99.92 -32.15 -69.98
N PRO A 125 99.42 -30.92 -70.24
CA PRO A 125 99.87 -29.72 -69.54
C PRO A 125 99.40 -29.69 -68.07
N ALA A 126 99.87 -28.68 -67.30
CA ALA A 126 99.49 -28.51 -65.90
C ALA A 126 98.00 -28.13 -65.73
N ALA A 127 97.46 -28.27 -64.53
CA ALA A 127 96.08 -27.88 -64.24
C ALA A 127 95.87 -26.37 -64.48
N GLY A 128 94.71 -26.00 -65.02
CA GLY A 128 94.38 -24.64 -65.44
C GLY A 128 94.92 -24.23 -66.82
N SER A 129 95.45 -25.17 -67.60
CA SER A 129 95.99 -24.87 -68.94
C SER A 129 94.92 -24.75 -70.03
N GLY A 130 93.68 -25.17 -69.74
CA GLY A 130 92.58 -25.19 -70.71
C GLY A 130 92.81 -26.17 -71.86
N SER A 131 92.00 -26.10 -72.91
CA SER A 131 92.04 -27.09 -73.99
C SER A 131 93.38 -27.13 -74.74
N VAL A 132 93.78 -28.32 -75.19
CA VAL A 132 94.99 -28.59 -76.00
C VAL A 132 94.58 -28.85 -77.44
N ASP A 133 95.22 -28.17 -78.39
CA ASP A 133 95.05 -28.38 -79.83
C ASP A 133 96.19 -29.24 -80.40
N VAL A 134 95.85 -30.20 -81.25
CA VAL A 134 96.78 -31.15 -81.88
C VAL A 134 96.54 -31.21 -83.38
N ASP A 135 97.59 -30.95 -84.17
CA ASP A 135 97.58 -31.09 -85.63
C ASP A 135 98.43 -32.29 -86.08
N ILE A 136 97.91 -33.07 -87.02
CA ILE A 136 98.57 -34.27 -87.55
C ILE A 136 98.53 -34.23 -89.08
N ALA A 137 99.66 -34.50 -89.72
CA ALA A 137 99.77 -34.80 -91.14
C ALA A 137 100.29 -36.24 -91.32
N GLY A 138 99.70 -36.99 -92.25
CA GLY A 138 100.13 -38.34 -92.61
C GLY A 138 100.33 -38.47 -94.12
N LEU A 139 101.36 -39.21 -94.52
CA LEU A 139 101.78 -39.41 -95.91
C LEU A 139 102.02 -40.90 -96.20
N THR A 140 101.65 -41.29 -97.42
CA THR A 140 101.90 -42.60 -98.02
C THR A 140 102.72 -42.40 -99.29
N ALA A 141 103.84 -43.12 -99.43
CA ALA A 141 104.79 -42.95 -100.52
C ALA A 141 104.83 -44.15 -101.48
N ASN A 142 105.00 -43.90 -102.77
CA ASN A 142 104.97 -44.90 -103.85
C ASN A 142 106.32 -45.61 -104.09
N GLY A 143 107.38 -45.17 -103.40
CA GLY A 143 108.71 -45.78 -103.44
C GLY A 143 109.60 -45.33 -104.61
N ALA A 144 109.20 -44.35 -105.42
CA ALA A 144 109.93 -43.90 -106.61
C ALA A 144 111.08 -42.89 -106.34
N ASN A 145 111.48 -42.71 -105.07
CA ASN A 145 112.54 -41.77 -104.64
C ASN A 145 112.34 -40.31 -105.15
N GLY A 146 111.08 -39.86 -105.20
CA GLY A 146 110.64 -38.50 -105.53
C GLY A 146 109.25 -38.21 -104.94
N ASN A 147 108.71 -37.00 -105.13
CA ASN A 147 107.44 -36.56 -104.53
C ASN A 147 106.19 -36.77 -105.42
N SER A 148 106.40 -37.12 -106.69
CA SER A 148 105.31 -37.32 -107.65
C SER A 148 104.64 -38.68 -107.42
N GLY A 149 103.31 -38.67 -107.32
CA GLY A 149 102.51 -39.88 -107.16
C GLY A 149 102.45 -40.42 -105.73
N ASP A 150 102.81 -39.62 -104.73
CA ASP A 150 102.57 -39.87 -103.30
C ASP A 150 101.23 -39.27 -102.83
N ALA A 151 100.70 -39.70 -101.68
CA ALA A 151 99.43 -39.19 -101.14
C ALA A 151 99.54 -38.79 -99.67
N TRP A 152 98.85 -37.72 -99.26
CA TRP A 152 98.86 -37.24 -97.88
C TRP A 152 97.49 -36.71 -97.41
N THR A 153 97.32 -36.60 -96.09
CA THR A 153 96.12 -36.11 -95.40
C THR A 153 96.49 -35.40 -94.10
N THR A 154 95.55 -34.66 -93.50
CA THR A 154 95.69 -34.00 -92.19
C THR A 154 94.48 -34.22 -91.27
N LEU A 155 94.68 -34.05 -89.95
CA LEU A 155 93.66 -34.13 -88.89
C LEU A 155 94.01 -33.12 -87.78
N SER A 156 93.01 -32.43 -87.24
CA SER A 156 93.15 -31.53 -86.08
C SER A 156 92.20 -31.94 -84.96
N LEU A 157 92.64 -31.89 -83.70
CA LEU A 157 91.91 -32.31 -82.49
C LEU A 157 91.99 -31.22 -81.42
N THR A 158 90.96 -31.12 -80.57
CA THR A 158 90.94 -30.26 -79.37
C THR A 158 90.56 -31.10 -78.14
N ILE A 159 91.39 -31.08 -77.09
CA ILE A 159 91.25 -31.90 -75.88
C ILE A 159 90.99 -31.00 -74.66
N PRO A 160 89.77 -30.94 -74.09
CA PRO A 160 89.41 -30.07 -72.94
C PRO A 160 89.87 -30.57 -71.55
N GLU A 161 89.91 -29.63 -70.59
CA GLU A 161 90.14 -29.83 -69.14
C GLU A 161 88.80 -29.90 -68.35
N PRO A 162 88.62 -30.81 -67.36
CA PRO A 162 87.38 -30.92 -66.55
C PRO A 162 87.22 -29.83 -65.46
N GLY A 163 85.98 -29.40 -65.15
CA GLY A 163 85.64 -28.33 -64.17
C GLY A 163 85.25 -28.79 -62.73
N PRO A 164 85.03 -27.86 -61.77
CA PRO A 164 84.74 -28.17 -60.34
C PRO A 164 83.30 -28.68 -60.05
N VAL A 165 83.09 -29.31 -58.88
CA VAL A 165 81.82 -29.97 -58.44
C VAL A 165 81.20 -29.20 -57.25
N ASN A 166 79.87 -29.07 -57.19
CA ASN A 166 79.07 -28.36 -56.16
C ASN A 166 78.84 -29.21 -54.88
N THR A 167 78.88 -28.61 -53.68
CA THR A 167 78.57 -29.27 -52.39
C THR A 167 77.26 -28.72 -51.80
N PRO A 168 76.32 -29.54 -51.26
CA PRO A 168 75.08 -29.01 -50.69
C PRO A 168 75.29 -28.17 -49.41
N PRO A 169 74.42 -27.16 -49.14
CA PRO A 169 74.51 -26.30 -47.96
C PRO A 169 74.01 -26.99 -46.68
N SER A 170 74.18 -26.33 -45.52
CA SER A 170 73.68 -26.81 -44.23
C SER A 170 73.04 -25.70 -43.37
N ALA A 171 72.02 -26.07 -42.60
CA ALA A 171 71.31 -25.22 -41.65
C ALA A 171 71.67 -25.66 -40.23
N SER A 172 71.90 -24.69 -39.35
CA SER A 172 72.13 -24.93 -37.93
C SER A 172 71.33 -23.92 -37.10
N ASN A 173 71.28 -24.11 -35.78
CA ASN A 173 70.59 -23.20 -34.85
C ASN A 173 69.14 -22.87 -35.29
N VAL A 174 68.37 -23.90 -35.65
CA VAL A 174 66.97 -23.74 -36.06
C VAL A 174 66.10 -23.57 -34.81
N TYR A 175 65.35 -22.48 -34.69
CA TYR A 175 64.44 -22.23 -33.57
C TYR A 175 63.32 -21.26 -33.94
N ILE A 176 62.28 -21.23 -33.11
CA ILE A 176 61.16 -20.28 -33.20
C ILE A 176 61.28 -19.24 -32.07
N SER A 177 61.01 -17.97 -32.36
CA SER A 177 60.92 -16.86 -31.40
C SER A 177 59.70 -15.97 -31.68
N ASP A 178 59.44 -15.01 -30.80
CA ASP A 178 58.39 -13.98 -30.87
C ASP A 178 58.89 -12.66 -31.49
N MET A 179 60.16 -12.63 -31.90
CA MET A 179 60.79 -11.49 -32.56
C MET A 179 61.88 -11.98 -33.54
N PRO A 180 62.25 -11.22 -34.59
CA PRO A 180 63.27 -11.64 -35.55
C PRO A 180 64.67 -11.72 -34.91
N ALA A 181 65.53 -12.60 -35.43
CA ALA A 181 66.92 -12.71 -34.98
C ALA A 181 67.67 -11.36 -35.01
N PRO A 182 68.55 -11.06 -34.01
CA PRO A 182 68.97 -11.94 -32.92
C PRO A 182 67.92 -12.07 -31.81
N ALA A 183 67.47 -13.31 -31.55
CA ALA A 183 66.44 -13.64 -30.57
C ALA A 183 66.76 -14.98 -29.88
N THR A 184 66.03 -15.30 -28.81
CA THR A 184 66.14 -16.58 -28.11
C THR A 184 64.95 -17.48 -28.42
N ALA A 185 65.16 -18.79 -28.40
CA ALA A 185 64.08 -19.77 -28.52
C ALA A 185 63.08 -19.62 -27.36
N ILE A 186 61.78 -19.59 -27.69
CA ILE A 186 60.69 -19.53 -26.71
C ILE A 186 59.99 -20.88 -26.58
N THR A 187 59.21 -21.09 -25.53
CA THR A 187 58.35 -22.29 -25.38
C THR A 187 56.87 -21.95 -25.33
N LYS A 188 56.55 -20.68 -25.07
CA LYS A 188 55.20 -20.12 -25.07
C LYS A 188 55.21 -18.78 -25.79
N ALA A 189 54.12 -18.47 -26.46
CA ALA A 189 53.86 -17.17 -27.08
C ALA A 189 52.41 -16.79 -26.80
N TYR A 190 52.15 -15.50 -26.59
CA TYR A 190 50.78 -15.01 -26.47
C TYR A 190 50.07 -15.06 -27.83
N TYR A 191 48.75 -15.22 -27.84
CA TYR A 191 47.96 -15.34 -29.07
C TYR A 191 48.06 -14.12 -30.00
N ASP A 192 48.49 -12.97 -29.49
CA ASP A 192 48.59 -11.69 -30.19
C ASP A 192 49.99 -11.39 -30.74
N VAL A 193 50.95 -12.33 -30.65
CA VAL A 193 52.31 -12.16 -31.18
C VAL A 193 52.58 -13.03 -32.41
N ASP A 194 53.36 -12.48 -33.36
CA ASP A 194 53.84 -13.22 -34.53
C ASP A 194 54.98 -14.18 -34.12
N LEU A 195 55.08 -15.34 -34.77
CA LEU A 195 56.18 -16.29 -34.60
C LEU A 195 57.19 -16.19 -35.75
N PHE A 196 58.47 -16.17 -35.42
CA PHE A 196 59.59 -16.04 -36.35
C PHE A 196 60.40 -17.32 -36.42
N GLY A 197 60.60 -17.82 -37.64
CA GLY A 197 61.47 -18.96 -37.93
C GLY A 197 62.90 -18.51 -38.16
N ASN A 198 63.82 -18.91 -37.28
CA ASN A 198 65.22 -18.50 -37.34
C ASN A 198 66.13 -19.71 -37.58
N TYR A 199 67.20 -19.51 -38.34
CA TYR A 199 68.26 -20.49 -38.59
C TYR A 199 69.55 -19.82 -39.09
N ASP A 200 70.68 -20.48 -38.89
CA ASP A 200 71.98 -20.10 -39.44
C ASP A 200 72.28 -20.92 -40.71
N PHE A 201 72.48 -20.24 -41.84
CA PHE A 201 72.83 -20.85 -43.12
C PHE A 201 74.35 -20.88 -43.33
N THR A 202 74.87 -22.00 -43.82
CA THR A 202 76.29 -22.16 -44.19
C THR A 202 76.44 -22.97 -45.46
N ASP A 203 77.35 -22.55 -46.33
CA ASP A 203 77.66 -23.22 -47.59
C ASP A 203 79.19 -23.29 -47.80
N PRO A 204 79.77 -24.44 -48.20
CA PRO A 204 81.22 -24.59 -48.35
C PRO A 204 81.84 -23.75 -49.47
N GLU A 205 81.08 -23.51 -50.55
CA GLU A 205 81.45 -22.67 -51.69
C GLU A 205 81.03 -21.21 -51.49
N ASN A 206 80.33 -20.93 -50.38
CA ASN A 206 79.80 -19.64 -50.00
C ASN A 206 78.74 -19.12 -50.98
N ASP A 207 77.95 -20.04 -51.53
CA ASP A 207 76.76 -19.75 -52.32
C ASP A 207 75.65 -19.15 -51.43
N PRO A 208 74.79 -18.27 -51.99
CA PRO A 208 73.75 -17.59 -51.22
C PRO A 208 72.59 -18.53 -50.88
N ASP A 209 71.98 -18.33 -49.70
CA ASP A 209 70.74 -18.99 -49.32
C ASP A 209 69.63 -18.68 -50.35
N THR A 210 69.31 -19.67 -51.18
CA THR A 210 68.40 -19.53 -52.31
C THR A 210 67.54 -20.77 -52.42
N GLY A 211 66.23 -20.61 -52.20
CA GLY A 211 65.26 -21.71 -52.31
C GLY A 211 65.21 -22.63 -51.09
N THR A 212 65.74 -22.20 -49.94
CA THR A 212 65.56 -22.89 -48.66
C THR A 212 64.08 -23.07 -48.35
N GLN A 213 63.72 -24.27 -47.93
CA GLN A 213 62.34 -24.63 -47.63
C GLN A 213 62.06 -24.50 -46.13
N ILE A 214 61.03 -23.74 -45.79
CA ILE A 214 60.53 -23.60 -44.41
C ILE A 214 59.17 -24.28 -44.32
N ARG A 215 58.97 -25.16 -43.34
CA ARG A 215 57.67 -25.81 -43.08
C ARG A 215 57.27 -25.63 -41.63
N TRP A 216 56.11 -25.02 -41.42
CA TRP A 216 55.47 -24.90 -40.11
C TRP A 216 54.60 -26.13 -39.85
N LEU A 217 54.66 -26.66 -38.64
CA LEU A 217 53.90 -27.84 -38.23
C LEU A 217 53.08 -27.53 -36.98
N LYS A 218 51.76 -27.69 -37.08
CA LYS A 218 50.80 -27.58 -35.97
C LYS A 218 50.52 -28.97 -35.42
N GLY A 219 50.80 -29.19 -34.13
CA GLY A 219 50.68 -30.52 -33.50
C GLY A 219 51.52 -31.60 -34.19
N GLY A 220 52.64 -31.21 -34.83
CA GLY A 220 53.49 -32.11 -35.62
C GLY A 220 53.02 -32.39 -37.05
N THR A 221 51.90 -31.79 -37.51
CA THR A 221 51.41 -31.91 -38.89
C THR A 221 51.75 -30.64 -39.68
N GLU A 222 52.36 -30.80 -40.85
CA GLU A 222 52.72 -29.69 -41.74
C GLU A 222 51.49 -28.91 -42.23
N VAL A 223 51.56 -27.58 -42.17
CA VAL A 223 50.49 -26.69 -42.62
C VAL A 223 50.93 -25.96 -43.89
N SER A 224 50.58 -26.54 -45.04
CA SER A 224 51.10 -26.13 -46.35
C SER A 224 50.80 -24.68 -46.76
N GLN A 225 49.84 -24.03 -46.09
CA GLN A 225 49.51 -22.62 -46.31
C GLN A 225 50.69 -21.68 -45.95
N PHE A 226 51.52 -22.09 -44.99
CA PHE A 226 52.64 -21.30 -44.49
C PHE A 226 53.99 -21.79 -45.03
N ASP A 227 53.96 -22.59 -46.10
CA ASP A 227 55.16 -23.06 -46.76
C ASP A 227 56.01 -21.87 -47.22
N ASP A 228 57.30 -21.96 -46.88
CA ASP A 228 58.35 -21.00 -47.23
C ASP A 228 58.12 -19.59 -46.63
N GLN A 229 57.20 -19.46 -45.67
CA GLN A 229 57.03 -18.23 -44.90
C GLN A 229 57.98 -18.20 -43.70
N PRO A 230 58.84 -17.16 -43.57
CA PRO A 230 59.74 -17.03 -42.42
C PRO A 230 59.02 -16.57 -41.16
N ILE A 231 57.77 -16.10 -41.28
CA ILE A 231 56.94 -15.59 -40.20
C ILE A 231 55.60 -16.31 -40.27
N LEU A 232 55.16 -16.83 -39.13
CA LEU A 232 53.79 -17.29 -38.92
C LEU A 232 53.05 -16.20 -38.15
N SER A 233 52.08 -15.57 -38.79
CA SER A 233 51.37 -14.43 -38.20
C SER A 233 50.49 -14.86 -37.01
N LYS A 234 50.31 -13.98 -36.04
CA LYS A 234 49.35 -14.11 -34.93
C LYS A 234 47.93 -14.46 -35.40
N ASP A 235 47.52 -13.98 -36.58
CA ASP A 235 46.18 -14.26 -37.12
C ASP A 235 46.05 -15.73 -37.63
N ALA A 236 47.17 -16.45 -37.73
CA ALA A 236 47.22 -17.86 -38.14
C ALA A 236 47.28 -18.83 -36.95
N THR A 237 47.33 -18.31 -35.73
CA THR A 237 47.42 -19.10 -34.50
C THR A 237 46.11 -19.03 -33.72
N THR A 238 45.93 -19.96 -32.80
CA THR A 238 44.80 -20.00 -31.86
C THR A 238 45.33 -20.50 -30.51
N ILE A 239 44.74 -20.04 -29.41
CA ILE A 239 45.08 -20.51 -28.07
C ILE A 239 45.02 -22.05 -28.02
N GLY A 240 46.04 -22.67 -27.43
CA GLY A 240 46.25 -24.11 -27.36
C GLY A 240 46.97 -24.72 -28.57
N ASP A 241 47.25 -23.94 -29.61
CA ASP A 241 48.06 -24.42 -30.73
C ASP A 241 49.50 -24.69 -30.31
N VAL A 242 50.07 -25.77 -30.82
CA VAL A 242 51.47 -26.14 -30.57
C VAL A 242 52.22 -26.19 -31.90
N TRP A 243 53.22 -25.33 -32.05
CA TRP A 243 53.95 -25.12 -33.30
C TRP A 243 55.40 -25.58 -33.21
N THR A 244 55.85 -26.22 -34.29
CA THR A 244 57.26 -26.50 -34.59
C THR A 244 57.55 -26.07 -36.03
N MET A 245 58.83 -25.95 -36.38
CA MET A 245 59.25 -25.58 -37.72
C MET A 245 60.34 -26.53 -38.21
N THR A 246 60.41 -26.76 -39.51
CA THR A 246 61.55 -27.43 -40.14
C THR A 246 62.13 -26.60 -41.28
N VAL A 247 63.44 -26.67 -41.45
CA VAL A 247 64.21 -25.95 -42.47
C VAL A 247 65.01 -26.96 -43.29
N THR A 248 64.88 -26.90 -44.62
CA THR A 248 65.72 -27.65 -45.57
C THR A 248 66.52 -26.64 -46.39
N PRO A 249 67.82 -26.40 -46.08
CA PRO A 249 68.61 -25.35 -46.70
C PRO A 249 68.90 -25.63 -48.17
N SER A 250 69.00 -24.60 -49.01
CA SER A 250 69.32 -24.70 -50.44
C SER A 250 70.18 -23.54 -50.93
N ASP A 251 71.09 -23.84 -51.86
CA ASP A 251 71.98 -22.89 -52.56
C ASP A 251 71.42 -22.52 -53.95
N GLY A 252 70.26 -23.07 -54.31
CA GLY A 252 69.58 -22.91 -55.61
C GLY A 252 69.91 -24.03 -56.61
N THR A 253 70.88 -24.89 -56.31
CA THR A 253 71.32 -26.01 -57.14
C THR A 253 71.24 -27.36 -56.40
N ALA A 254 71.38 -27.37 -55.09
CA ALA A 254 71.33 -28.53 -54.21
C ALA A 254 70.62 -28.21 -52.88
N PHE A 255 69.92 -29.22 -52.35
CA PHE A 255 69.33 -29.18 -51.02
C PHE A 255 70.22 -29.88 -49.99
N GLY A 256 70.34 -29.28 -48.82
CA GLY A 256 70.92 -29.89 -47.63
C GLY A 256 69.96 -30.78 -46.87
N THR A 257 70.34 -31.13 -45.63
CA THR A 257 69.52 -32.00 -44.77
C THR A 257 68.44 -31.19 -44.04
N LYS A 258 67.22 -31.74 -43.95
CA LYS A 258 66.11 -31.16 -43.18
C LYS A 258 66.43 -31.13 -41.68
N VAL A 259 66.30 -29.97 -41.05
CA VAL A 259 66.52 -29.75 -39.61
C VAL A 259 65.21 -29.28 -38.96
N THR A 260 64.87 -29.80 -37.79
CA THR A 260 63.71 -29.36 -37.00
C THR A 260 64.14 -28.32 -35.98
N SER A 261 63.25 -27.38 -35.66
CA SER A 261 63.44 -26.41 -34.60
C SER A 261 63.80 -27.10 -33.29
N SER A 262 64.72 -26.49 -32.55
CA SER A 262 65.17 -26.96 -31.23
C SER A 262 64.09 -26.84 -30.15
N ASN A 263 63.10 -25.98 -30.36
CA ASN A 263 61.98 -25.71 -29.48
C ASN A 263 60.63 -26.03 -30.14
N THR A 264 59.63 -26.13 -29.29
CA THR A 264 58.20 -26.22 -29.60
C THR A 264 57.52 -25.06 -28.87
N VAL A 265 56.60 -24.36 -29.54
CA VAL A 265 55.94 -23.16 -29.01
C VAL A 265 54.45 -23.42 -28.86
N GLU A 266 53.94 -23.30 -27.63
CA GLU A 266 52.52 -23.31 -27.33
C GLU A 266 51.96 -21.88 -27.37
N ILE A 267 50.80 -21.70 -28.00
CA ILE A 267 50.09 -20.42 -28.01
C ILE A 267 49.19 -20.37 -26.78
N ILE A 268 49.44 -19.40 -25.91
CA ILE A 268 48.71 -19.23 -24.65
C ILE A 268 47.91 -17.93 -24.67
N ASP A 269 46.87 -17.88 -23.84
CA ASP A 269 46.26 -16.61 -23.50
C ASP A 269 47.13 -15.89 -22.48
N LYS A 270 47.13 -14.55 -22.52
CA LYS A 270 47.78 -13.77 -21.47
C LYS A 270 46.85 -13.76 -20.26
N ASP A 271 47.42 -13.82 -19.08
CA ASP A 271 46.72 -13.76 -17.79
C ASP A 271 47.46 -12.68 -17.00
N ALA A 272 46.88 -11.49 -16.97
CA ALA A 272 47.56 -10.26 -16.55
C ALA A 272 47.61 -10.08 -15.03
N ASP A 273 46.60 -10.53 -14.30
CA ASP A 273 46.52 -10.48 -12.84
C ASP A 273 46.79 -11.82 -12.14
N GLY A 274 46.80 -12.93 -12.89
CA GLY A 274 47.23 -14.24 -12.41
C GLY A 274 46.15 -15.04 -11.70
N ASP A 275 44.87 -14.76 -11.98
CA ASP A 275 43.73 -15.44 -11.34
C ASP A 275 43.39 -16.80 -11.98
N GLY A 276 43.97 -17.09 -13.15
CA GLY A 276 43.81 -18.33 -13.89
C GLY A 276 42.81 -18.26 -15.05
N TYR A 277 42.17 -17.12 -15.26
CA TYR A 277 41.43 -16.78 -16.48
C TYR A 277 42.34 -15.97 -17.42
N GLY A 278 42.17 -16.16 -18.72
CA GLY A 278 42.96 -15.43 -19.71
C GLY A 278 42.27 -14.12 -20.09
N ASP A 279 43.03 -13.06 -20.34
CA ASP A 279 42.59 -11.69 -20.66
C ASP A 279 41.46 -11.62 -21.73
N GLN A 280 41.31 -12.62 -22.61
CA GLN A 280 40.20 -12.65 -23.59
C GLN A 280 38.89 -13.24 -23.07
N SER A 281 38.97 -14.11 -22.07
CA SER A 281 37.83 -14.79 -21.44
C SER A 281 37.49 -14.20 -20.07
N ASP A 282 38.25 -13.19 -19.66
CA ASP A 282 38.16 -12.49 -18.40
C ASP A 282 37.52 -11.12 -18.64
N ALA A 283 36.39 -10.86 -17.98
CA ALA A 283 35.68 -9.58 -18.06
C ALA A 283 36.46 -8.44 -17.38
N PHE A 284 37.33 -8.76 -16.41
CA PHE A 284 38.15 -7.83 -15.66
C PHE A 284 39.65 -8.22 -15.68
N PRO A 285 40.35 -8.11 -16.83
CA PRO A 285 41.74 -8.57 -17.02
C PRO A 285 42.83 -7.89 -16.17
N ASN A 286 42.51 -7.13 -15.14
CA ASN A 286 43.49 -6.56 -14.23
C ASN A 286 43.05 -6.65 -12.75
N ASP A 287 41.93 -7.30 -12.46
CA ASP A 287 41.45 -7.56 -11.10
C ASP A 287 41.35 -9.05 -10.86
N GLY A 288 42.40 -9.63 -10.27
CA GLY A 288 42.45 -11.08 -10.08
C GLY A 288 41.49 -11.65 -9.03
N ASN A 289 40.51 -10.86 -8.56
CA ASN A 289 39.36 -11.36 -7.81
C ASN A 289 38.07 -11.40 -8.63
N GLU A 290 38.07 -10.89 -9.87
CA GLU A 290 36.89 -10.80 -10.73
C GLU A 290 37.23 -11.30 -12.13
N TRP A 291 36.46 -12.24 -12.67
CA TRP A 291 36.69 -12.79 -14.02
C TRP A 291 35.44 -12.85 -14.90
N ALA A 292 34.26 -12.66 -14.31
CA ALA A 292 32.96 -12.77 -14.96
C ALA A 292 32.08 -11.57 -14.59
N ASP A 293 31.21 -11.20 -15.53
CA ASP A 293 30.24 -10.11 -15.50
C ASP A 293 29.00 -10.61 -16.25
N ASN A 294 28.19 -11.40 -15.56
CA ASN A 294 27.16 -12.23 -16.19
C ASN A 294 26.00 -11.40 -16.76
N ASP A 295 25.65 -10.30 -16.11
CA ASP A 295 24.60 -9.38 -16.52
C ASP A 295 25.10 -8.15 -17.31
N ASN A 296 26.42 -7.95 -17.40
CA ASN A 296 27.13 -6.92 -18.17
C ASN A 296 26.91 -5.51 -17.64
N ASP A 297 26.82 -5.36 -16.34
CA ASP A 297 26.61 -4.09 -15.66
C ASP A 297 27.95 -3.36 -15.33
N GLY A 298 29.05 -4.12 -15.34
CA GLY A 298 30.41 -3.65 -15.14
C GLY A 298 30.95 -3.80 -13.71
N VAL A 299 30.20 -4.45 -12.81
CA VAL A 299 30.67 -5.02 -11.55
C VAL A 299 30.91 -6.52 -11.76
N GLY A 300 31.92 -7.08 -11.09
CA GLY A 300 32.25 -8.49 -11.26
C GLY A 300 31.43 -9.38 -10.35
N ASP A 301 31.06 -10.57 -10.86
CA ASP A 301 30.17 -11.53 -10.19
C ASP A 301 30.60 -11.90 -8.75
N ASN A 302 31.87 -11.77 -8.36
CA ASN A 302 32.29 -12.10 -6.99
C ASN A 302 32.08 -10.95 -5.99
N THR A 303 31.96 -9.72 -6.48
CA THR A 303 31.64 -8.52 -5.68
C THR A 303 30.18 -8.13 -5.82
N ASP A 304 29.54 -8.48 -6.94
CA ASP A 304 28.14 -8.18 -7.20
C ASP A 304 27.22 -9.04 -6.34
N ASP A 305 26.45 -8.41 -5.46
CA ASP A 305 25.43 -9.08 -4.65
C ASP A 305 24.24 -9.58 -5.51
N PHE A 306 24.11 -9.08 -6.75
CA PHE A 306 23.04 -9.35 -7.70
C PHE A 306 23.57 -9.68 -9.12
N ASP A 307 24.46 -10.67 -9.24
CA ASP A 307 25.13 -11.15 -10.48
C ASP A 307 24.25 -11.50 -11.71
N ASP A 308 22.92 -11.46 -11.58
CA ASP A 308 21.94 -11.70 -12.64
C ASP A 308 21.07 -10.45 -12.97
N ASP A 309 21.19 -9.34 -12.23
CA ASP A 309 20.39 -8.11 -12.41
C ASP A 309 21.26 -6.87 -12.65
N PRO A 310 21.35 -6.40 -13.92
CA PRO A 310 22.28 -5.33 -14.30
C PRO A 310 21.85 -3.92 -13.85
N THR A 311 20.88 -3.86 -12.94
CA THR A 311 20.37 -2.63 -12.36
C THR A 311 20.65 -2.52 -10.87
N GLN A 312 21.13 -3.59 -10.24
CA GLN A 312 21.48 -3.67 -8.82
C GLN A 312 22.87 -4.27 -8.68
N THR A 313 23.67 -3.78 -7.71
CA THR A 313 25.05 -4.25 -7.52
C THR A 313 25.45 -4.45 -6.06
N THR A 314 24.58 -4.03 -5.14
CA THR A 314 24.93 -3.86 -3.73
C THR A 314 23.70 -4.10 -2.89
N ASP A 315 23.86 -4.95 -1.89
CA ASP A 315 22.89 -5.25 -0.85
C ASP A 315 23.52 -4.91 0.51
N SER A 316 23.27 -3.69 0.99
CA SER A 316 23.98 -3.16 2.15
C SER A 316 23.65 -3.88 3.47
N ASP A 317 22.46 -4.49 3.60
CA ASP A 317 22.02 -5.18 4.81
C ASP A 317 21.72 -6.68 4.64
N ASN A 318 21.90 -7.21 3.44
CA ASN A 318 21.77 -8.61 3.05
C ASN A 318 20.34 -9.16 3.14
N ASP A 319 19.35 -8.36 2.78
CA ASP A 319 17.93 -8.76 2.78
C ASP A 319 17.44 -9.29 1.41
N GLY A 320 18.26 -9.13 0.36
CA GLY A 320 17.98 -9.56 -1.00
C GLY A 320 17.30 -8.51 -1.88
N TYR A 321 17.22 -7.26 -1.44
CA TYR A 321 16.76 -6.10 -2.22
C TYR A 321 17.93 -5.15 -2.47
N GLY A 322 17.95 -4.53 -3.64
CA GLY A 322 19.14 -3.80 -4.08
C GLY A 322 19.09 -2.31 -3.76
N ASP A 323 20.21 -1.76 -3.27
CA ASP A 323 20.34 -0.37 -2.81
C ASP A 323 20.04 0.69 -3.89
N ASN A 324 20.14 0.33 -5.18
CA ASN A 324 19.90 1.29 -6.26
C ASN A 324 18.40 1.55 -6.39
N ALA A 325 17.94 2.68 -5.85
CA ALA A 325 16.56 3.14 -5.94
C ALA A 325 15.96 3.20 -7.37
N SER A 326 16.79 3.18 -8.42
CA SER A 326 16.35 3.17 -9.83
C SER A 326 16.44 1.80 -10.51
N GLY A 327 16.89 0.77 -9.81
CA GLY A 327 16.97 -0.60 -10.29
C GLY A 327 15.66 -1.37 -10.13
N ASN A 328 15.68 -2.65 -10.48
CA ASN A 328 14.58 -3.56 -10.19
C ASN A 328 14.61 -3.91 -8.69
N ASN A 329 13.43 -4.12 -8.10
CA ASN A 329 13.26 -4.42 -6.68
C ASN A 329 14.16 -3.54 -5.78
N PRO A 330 14.08 -2.21 -5.91
CA PRO A 330 14.91 -1.32 -5.12
C PRO A 330 14.51 -1.41 -3.65
N ASP A 331 15.51 -1.37 -2.79
CA ASP A 331 15.33 -1.25 -1.36
C ASP A 331 15.06 0.21 -0.96
N ALA A 332 13.91 0.45 -0.33
CA ALA A 332 13.54 1.75 0.24
C ALA A 332 14.32 2.09 1.53
N PHE A 333 14.80 1.08 2.26
CA PHE A 333 15.58 1.20 3.49
C PHE A 333 16.90 0.39 3.44
N PRO A 334 17.92 0.84 2.67
CA PRO A 334 19.19 0.11 2.41
C PRO A 334 20.10 -0.23 3.60
N ASN A 335 19.64 -0.07 4.85
CA ASN A 335 20.43 -0.39 6.04
C ASN A 335 19.59 -1.08 7.13
N ASP A 336 18.34 -1.44 6.83
CA ASP A 336 17.46 -2.18 7.73
C ASP A 336 16.89 -3.41 7.03
N GLY A 337 17.61 -4.53 7.10
CA GLY A 337 17.20 -5.76 6.39
C GLY A 337 15.93 -6.44 6.92
N ASN A 338 15.11 -5.75 7.71
CA ASN A 338 13.72 -6.15 7.98
C ASN A 338 12.71 -5.31 7.20
N GLU A 339 13.11 -4.28 6.46
CA GLU A 339 12.26 -3.34 5.74
C GLU A 339 12.85 -3.06 4.36
N TRP A 340 12.13 -3.41 3.29
CA TRP A 340 12.59 -3.17 1.90
C TRP A 340 11.64 -2.30 1.06
N ALA A 341 10.40 -2.13 1.52
CA ALA A 341 9.34 -1.45 0.79
C ALA A 341 8.65 -0.39 1.66
N ASP A 342 8.21 0.69 1.01
CA ASP A 342 7.48 1.82 1.58
C ASP A 342 6.40 2.21 0.56
N ASN A 343 5.28 1.50 0.59
CA ASN A 343 4.30 1.52 -0.49
C ASN A 343 3.51 2.85 -0.55
N ASP A 344 3.29 3.51 0.58
CA ASP A 344 2.61 4.81 0.65
C ASP A 344 3.55 6.02 0.80
N ASN A 345 4.85 5.78 0.95
CA ASN A 345 5.94 6.76 0.98
C ASN A 345 5.93 7.67 2.21
N ASP A 346 5.58 7.12 3.35
CA ASP A 346 5.48 7.87 4.61
C ASP A 346 6.78 7.80 5.45
N GLY A 347 7.68 6.88 5.08
CA GLY A 347 8.99 6.68 5.69
C GLY A 347 9.04 5.63 6.79
N VAL A 348 7.96 4.89 7.04
CA VAL A 348 7.95 3.63 7.79
C VAL A 348 7.88 2.48 6.77
N GLY A 349 8.62 1.40 7.03
CA GLY A 349 8.64 0.27 6.12
C GLY A 349 7.40 -0.61 6.28
N ASP A 350 6.94 -1.21 5.17
CA ASP A 350 5.71 -2.00 5.08
C ASP A 350 5.63 -3.12 6.14
N ASN A 351 6.74 -3.67 6.66
CA ASN A 351 6.69 -4.74 7.67
C ASN A 351 6.51 -4.21 9.10
N ALA A 352 6.89 -2.96 9.36
CA ALA A 352 6.68 -2.27 10.63
C ALA A 352 5.40 -1.41 10.63
N ASP A 353 4.91 -1.07 9.44
CA ASP A 353 3.73 -0.24 9.26
C ASP A 353 2.44 -1.05 9.45
N ALA A 354 1.62 -0.67 10.43
CA ALA A 354 0.30 -1.26 10.62
C ALA A 354 -0.69 -0.89 9.49
N PHE A 355 -0.39 0.15 8.72
CA PHE A 355 -1.20 0.75 7.67
C PHE A 355 -0.38 1.06 6.41
N ASP A 356 0.33 0.07 5.87
CA ASP A 356 1.17 0.06 4.64
C ASP A 356 0.60 0.68 3.33
N ASN A 357 -0.63 1.19 3.35
CA ASN A 357 -1.31 1.84 2.23
C ASN A 357 -1.89 3.23 2.59
N ASP A 358 -1.69 3.71 3.82
CA ASP A 358 -2.15 5.01 4.30
C ASP A 358 -1.04 5.78 5.01
N ALA A 359 -0.35 6.63 4.24
CA ALA A 359 0.76 7.45 4.68
C ALA A 359 0.46 8.48 5.80
N THR A 360 -0.76 8.47 6.34
CA THR A 360 -1.16 9.29 7.47
C THR A 360 -1.23 8.51 8.78
N GLN A 361 -1.13 7.17 8.74
CA GLN A 361 -1.19 6.26 9.89
C GLN A 361 -0.03 5.27 9.81
N THR A 362 0.57 4.92 10.95
CA THR A 362 1.69 3.94 11.00
C THR A 362 1.61 2.97 12.15
N THR A 363 0.85 3.33 13.20
CA THR A 363 0.80 2.60 14.46
C THR A 363 -0.65 2.30 14.80
N ASP A 364 -0.90 1.07 15.20
CA ASP A 364 -2.17 0.57 15.74
C ASP A 364 -1.84 -0.07 17.09
N SER A 365 -2.00 0.70 18.17
CA SER A 365 -1.49 0.31 19.48
C SER A 365 -2.28 -0.84 20.12
N ASP A 366 -3.56 -1.01 19.79
CA ASP A 366 -4.42 -2.06 20.36
C ASP A 366 -4.94 -3.09 19.33
N ASN A 367 -4.62 -2.92 18.05
CA ASN A 367 -4.93 -3.80 16.92
C ASN A 367 -6.42 -3.86 16.57
N ASP A 368 -7.12 -2.74 16.64
CA ASP A 368 -8.52 -2.63 16.24
C ASP A 368 -8.73 -2.23 14.76
N GLY A 369 -7.65 -1.83 14.08
CA GLY A 369 -7.63 -1.42 12.68
C GLY A 369 -7.86 0.08 12.45
N TYR A 370 -7.82 0.91 13.49
CA TYR A 370 -7.81 2.36 13.43
C TYR A 370 -6.45 2.90 13.88
N GLY A 371 -5.99 3.98 13.26
CA GLY A 371 -4.60 4.41 13.45
C GLY A 371 -4.45 5.47 14.53
N ASP A 372 -3.42 5.31 15.37
CA ASP A 372 -3.16 6.16 16.55
C ASP A 372 -2.93 7.65 16.22
N ASN A 373 -2.57 7.99 14.98
CA ASN A 373 -2.28 9.37 14.61
C ASN A 373 -3.60 10.16 14.52
N ALA A 374 -3.90 10.97 15.52
CA ALA A 374 -5.08 11.84 15.60
C ALA A 374 -5.30 12.76 14.37
N SER A 375 -4.27 13.02 13.56
CA SER A 375 -4.37 13.82 12.33
C SER A 375 -4.44 12.99 11.04
N GLY A 376 -4.41 11.66 11.14
CA GLY A 376 -4.50 10.75 10.02
C GLY A 376 -5.95 10.43 9.64
N ASN A 377 -6.11 9.65 8.56
CA ASN A 377 -7.41 9.14 8.19
C ASN A 377 -7.84 8.08 9.20
N ASN A 378 -9.15 8.00 9.47
CA ASN A 378 -9.74 7.04 10.41
C ASN A 378 -8.93 6.96 11.72
N ALA A 379 -8.58 8.13 12.26
CA ALA A 379 -7.79 8.21 13.47
C ALA A 379 -8.57 7.65 14.65
N ASP A 380 -7.87 6.90 15.47
CA ASP A 380 -8.38 6.32 16.70
C ASP A 380 -8.41 7.38 17.81
N ALA A 381 -9.61 7.65 18.34
CA ALA A 381 -9.82 8.52 19.49
C ALA A 381 -9.37 7.87 20.83
N PHE A 382 -9.32 6.54 20.90
CA PHE A 382 -8.92 5.75 22.06
C PHE A 382 -7.82 4.71 21.72
N PRO A 383 -6.56 5.13 21.44
CA PRO A 383 -5.45 4.27 20.96
C PRO A 383 -5.00 3.10 21.86
N ASN A 384 -5.70 2.80 22.96
CA ASN A 384 -5.35 1.69 23.84
C ASN A 384 -6.58 0.87 24.26
N ASP A 385 -7.74 1.14 23.66
CA ASP A 385 -8.98 0.41 23.89
C ASP A 385 -9.55 -0.09 22.56
N SER A 386 -9.19 -1.32 22.21
CA SER A 386 -9.61 -1.97 20.96
C SER A 386 -11.13 -2.14 20.75
N THR A 387 -11.95 -1.69 21.72
CA THR A 387 -13.40 -1.70 21.63
C THR A 387 -14.00 -0.33 21.31
N GLU A 388 -13.21 0.74 21.28
CA GLU A 388 -13.63 2.11 21.02
C GLU A 388 -12.63 2.79 20.10
N TRP A 389 -13.08 3.36 18.98
CA TRP A 389 -12.19 4.08 18.03
C TRP A 389 -12.68 5.47 17.64
N MET A 390 -13.96 5.76 17.90
CA MET A 390 -14.64 6.99 17.49
C MET A 390 -15.25 7.65 18.71
N ASP A 391 -15.14 8.98 18.76
CA ASP A 391 -15.77 9.87 19.74
C ASP A 391 -16.43 10.98 18.92
N SER A 392 -17.69 10.77 18.57
CA SER A 392 -18.39 11.58 17.56
C SER A 392 -18.76 12.98 18.05
N ASP A 393 -18.80 13.22 19.36
CA ASP A 393 -19.11 14.51 19.97
C ASP A 393 -18.04 15.08 20.92
N ASP A 394 -16.88 14.41 21.02
CA ASP A 394 -15.68 14.80 21.75
C ASP A 394 -15.87 14.86 23.28
N ASP A 395 -16.69 13.99 23.85
CA ASP A 395 -16.99 13.98 25.29
C ASP A 395 -16.12 13.04 26.13
N GLY A 396 -15.36 12.16 25.45
CA GLY A 396 -14.42 11.22 26.03
C GLY A 396 -14.99 9.84 26.36
N VAL A 397 -16.23 9.54 25.96
CA VAL A 397 -16.80 8.18 25.91
C VAL A 397 -16.87 7.75 24.45
N GLY A 398 -16.40 6.53 24.16
CA GLY A 398 -16.40 6.05 22.78
C GLY A 398 -17.80 5.67 22.28
N ASP A 399 -18.05 5.89 21.00
CA ASP A 399 -19.34 5.68 20.33
C ASP A 399 -19.98 4.30 20.56
N ASN A 400 -19.20 3.24 20.83
CA ASN A 400 -19.75 1.91 21.06
C ASN A 400 -20.30 1.72 22.48
N THR A 401 -19.77 2.46 23.45
CA THR A 401 -20.21 2.47 24.85
C THR A 401 -21.21 3.59 25.10
N ASP A 402 -21.07 4.72 24.41
CA ASP A 402 -21.92 5.88 24.56
C ASP A 402 -23.37 5.60 24.13
N TRP A 403 -24.31 5.83 25.04
CA TRP A 403 -25.74 5.71 24.76
C TRP A 403 -26.22 6.78 23.77
N ALA A 404 -25.66 7.99 23.80
CA ALA A 404 -25.95 9.07 22.86
C ALA A 404 -24.68 9.61 22.19
N PRO A 405 -24.09 8.88 21.21
CA PRO A 405 -22.82 9.20 20.53
C PRO A 405 -22.75 10.53 19.78
N ASN A 406 -23.77 11.39 19.85
CA ASN A 406 -23.77 12.68 19.17
C ASN A 406 -24.26 13.82 20.09
N ASP A 407 -24.43 13.55 21.38
CA ASP A 407 -24.74 14.54 22.40
C ASP A 407 -23.78 14.41 23.59
N ALA A 408 -22.70 15.20 23.55
CA ALA A 408 -21.64 15.24 24.56
C ALA A 408 -22.10 15.58 26.00
N ASN A 409 -23.40 15.79 26.22
CA ASN A 409 -23.97 15.98 27.55
C ASN A 409 -24.67 14.71 28.07
N GLU A 410 -24.77 13.64 27.31
CA GLU A 410 -25.47 12.41 27.68
C GLU A 410 -24.63 11.19 27.27
N THR A 411 -24.11 10.44 28.25
CA THR A 411 -23.24 9.27 27.99
C THR A 411 -23.88 7.94 28.39
N MET A 412 -24.93 8.01 29.21
CA MET A 412 -25.52 6.85 29.88
C MET A 412 -27.01 7.06 30.08
N ASP A 413 -27.76 5.96 30.01
CA ASP A 413 -29.18 5.84 30.30
C ASP A 413 -29.32 4.60 31.20
N SER A 414 -29.33 4.85 32.50
CA SER A 414 -29.09 3.85 33.53
C SER A 414 -30.27 2.89 33.71
N ASP A 415 -31.51 3.32 33.43
CA ASP A 415 -32.72 2.50 33.51
C ASP A 415 -33.36 2.18 32.14
N ASN A 416 -32.87 2.77 31.05
CA ASN A 416 -33.28 2.53 29.66
C ASN A 416 -34.69 3.05 29.33
N ASP A 417 -35.10 4.16 29.91
CA ASP A 417 -36.40 4.78 29.63
C ASP A 417 -36.38 5.70 28.39
N GLY A 418 -35.19 6.02 27.88
CA GLY A 418 -34.97 6.84 26.69
C GLY A 418 -34.59 8.30 26.96
N VAL A 419 -34.42 8.70 28.23
CA VAL A 419 -33.84 9.98 28.64
C VAL A 419 -32.48 9.72 29.28
N GLY A 420 -31.45 10.46 28.84
CA GLY A 420 -30.10 10.28 29.39
C GLY A 420 -30.00 10.74 30.84
N ASP A 421 -29.10 10.11 31.62
CA ASP A 421 -28.94 10.31 33.06
C ASP A 421 -28.74 11.78 33.48
N ASN A 422 -28.19 12.64 32.61
CA ASN A 422 -27.97 14.05 32.95
C ASN A 422 -29.22 14.92 32.72
N ALA A 423 -30.13 14.49 31.85
CA ALA A 423 -31.41 15.12 31.59
C ALA A 423 -32.56 14.52 32.42
N ASP A 424 -32.40 13.30 32.89
CA ASP A 424 -33.39 12.57 33.67
C ASP A 424 -33.36 13.01 35.15
N TRP A 425 -34.54 13.40 35.66
CA TRP A 425 -34.72 13.71 37.08
C TRP A 425 -34.62 12.46 37.98
N ALA A 426 -35.03 11.28 37.49
CA ALA A 426 -34.92 10.01 38.20
C ALA A 426 -34.15 8.93 37.40
N PRO A 427 -32.80 9.04 37.25
CA PRO A 427 -31.95 8.17 36.42
C PRO A 427 -31.90 6.67 36.75
N ASN A 428 -32.74 6.17 37.65
CA ASN A 428 -32.78 4.75 38.02
C ASN A 428 -34.23 4.25 38.17
N ASP A 429 -35.21 5.02 37.74
CA ASP A 429 -36.63 4.71 37.77
C ASP A 429 -37.25 4.96 36.38
N ASP A 430 -37.34 3.89 35.59
CA ASP A 430 -37.82 3.91 34.20
C ASP A 430 -39.29 4.39 34.02
N SER A 431 -39.96 4.69 35.13
CA SER A 431 -41.32 5.20 35.13
C SER A 431 -41.41 6.72 35.28
N GLU A 432 -40.32 7.43 35.59
CA GLU A 432 -40.31 8.87 35.84
C GLU A 432 -39.11 9.56 35.18
N THR A 433 -39.37 10.53 34.30
CA THR A 433 -38.29 11.27 33.60
C THR A 433 -38.13 12.71 34.08
N ALA A 434 -39.16 13.26 34.73
CA ALA A 434 -39.30 14.69 34.99
C ALA A 434 -40.09 14.95 36.28
N ASP A 435 -39.78 16.09 36.90
CA ASP A 435 -40.49 16.67 38.05
C ASP A 435 -40.65 18.16 37.72
N SER A 436 -41.79 18.49 37.10
CA SER A 436 -42.01 19.76 36.42
C SER A 436 -42.20 20.94 37.38
N ASP A 437 -42.65 20.72 38.61
CA ASP A 437 -42.84 21.75 39.63
C ASP A 437 -41.89 21.67 40.83
N GLY A 438 -41.11 20.59 40.95
CA GLY A 438 -40.00 20.44 41.89
C GLY A 438 -40.43 20.01 43.27
N ASP A 439 -41.47 19.18 43.39
CA ASP A 439 -42.05 18.76 44.66
C ASP A 439 -41.64 17.36 45.14
N ASP A 440 -40.70 16.74 44.42
CA ASP A 440 -40.14 15.41 44.62
C ASP A 440 -41.09 14.24 44.23
N VAL A 441 -42.19 14.49 43.51
CA VAL A 441 -43.01 13.48 42.85
C VAL A 441 -42.88 13.61 41.33
N GLY A 442 -42.59 12.50 40.64
CA GLY A 442 -42.41 12.51 39.19
C GLY A 442 -43.73 12.78 38.45
N ASP A 443 -43.63 13.45 37.30
CA ASP A 443 -44.76 13.89 36.47
C ASP A 443 -45.75 12.77 36.10
N ASN A 444 -45.32 11.50 36.03
CA ASN A 444 -46.21 10.38 35.70
C ASN A 444 -46.97 9.82 36.92
N ALA A 445 -46.40 9.96 38.12
CA ALA A 445 -47.02 9.60 39.39
C ALA A 445 -47.85 10.75 40.00
N ASP A 446 -47.61 11.99 39.57
CA ASP A 446 -48.27 13.18 40.05
C ASP A 446 -49.60 13.46 39.31
N ALA A 447 -50.70 13.58 40.08
CA ALA A 447 -52.00 13.99 39.54
C ALA A 447 -52.01 15.47 39.08
N PHE A 448 -51.13 16.30 39.64
CA PHE A 448 -50.98 17.73 39.34
C PHE A 448 -49.52 18.15 39.06
N PRO A 449 -48.90 17.69 37.95
CA PRO A 449 -47.46 17.87 37.64
C PRO A 449 -46.94 19.32 37.49
N ASN A 450 -47.76 20.34 37.76
CA ASN A 450 -47.36 21.74 37.65
C ASN A 450 -47.77 22.55 38.88
N ASP A 451 -48.25 21.89 39.94
CA ASP A 451 -48.61 22.49 41.23
C ASP A 451 -47.97 21.71 42.38
N ALA A 452 -46.77 22.13 42.78
CA ALA A 452 -45.98 21.56 43.87
C ALA A 452 -46.65 21.53 45.26
N THR A 453 -47.92 21.94 45.36
CA THR A 453 -48.72 21.86 46.58
C THR A 453 -49.74 20.72 46.55
N GLU A 454 -49.91 20.02 45.43
CA GLU A 454 -50.87 18.92 45.24
C GLU A 454 -50.20 17.78 44.48
N THR A 455 -50.31 16.54 44.98
CA THR A 455 -49.71 15.36 44.32
C THR A 455 -50.69 14.22 44.08
N LEU A 456 -51.80 14.22 44.83
CA LEU A 456 -52.78 13.16 44.85
C LEU A 456 -54.16 13.75 44.57
N ASP A 457 -54.95 13.02 43.81
CA ASP A 457 -56.38 13.22 43.58
C ASP A 457 -57.03 11.87 43.92
N SER A 458 -57.39 11.68 45.19
CA SER A 458 -57.74 10.37 45.73
C SER A 458 -59.08 9.83 45.20
N ASP A 459 -59.95 10.69 44.65
CA ASP A 459 -61.24 10.32 44.07
C ASP A 459 -61.44 10.73 42.60
N ASP A 460 -60.40 11.27 41.96
CA ASP A 460 -60.32 11.63 40.54
C ASP A 460 -61.31 12.74 40.12
N ASP A 461 -61.56 13.72 40.98
CA ASP A 461 -62.52 14.81 40.74
C ASP A 461 -61.89 16.10 40.17
N GLY A 462 -60.56 16.18 40.20
CA GLY A 462 -59.75 17.27 39.68
C GLY A 462 -59.35 18.34 40.69
N VAL A 463 -59.66 18.18 41.98
CA VAL A 463 -59.14 18.99 43.08
C VAL A 463 -58.15 18.14 43.89
N GLY A 464 -56.96 18.67 44.17
CA GLY A 464 -55.96 17.91 44.90
C GLY A 464 -56.31 17.70 46.36
N ASP A 465 -55.86 16.58 46.93
CA ASP A 465 -56.16 16.14 48.30
C ASP A 465 -55.86 17.20 49.38
N ASN A 466 -54.91 18.13 49.17
CA ASN A 466 -54.61 19.18 50.16
C ASN A 466 -55.56 20.39 50.06
N ALA A 467 -56.16 20.62 48.89
CA ALA A 467 -57.14 21.68 48.63
C ALA A 467 -58.58 21.20 48.79
N ASP A 468 -58.82 19.89 48.71
CA ASP A 468 -60.14 19.27 48.82
C ASP A 468 -60.55 19.06 50.29
N ALA A 469 -61.71 19.60 50.67
CA ALA A 469 -62.31 19.35 51.98
C ALA A 469 -62.80 17.90 52.15
N PHE A 470 -63.10 17.21 51.04
CA PHE A 470 -63.58 15.82 51.00
C PHE A 470 -62.79 14.95 50.00
N PRO A 471 -61.48 14.65 50.25
CA PRO A 471 -60.58 13.96 49.30
C PRO A 471 -60.95 12.51 48.90
N ASN A 472 -62.13 12.01 49.27
CA ASN A 472 -62.56 10.65 48.93
C ASN A 472 -64.03 10.63 48.46
N ASP A 473 -64.64 11.79 48.22
CA ASP A 473 -65.97 11.96 47.67
C ASP A 473 -65.96 12.96 46.50
N ALA A 474 -65.74 12.46 45.30
CA ALA A 474 -65.70 13.23 44.04
C ALA A 474 -66.96 14.05 43.70
N THR A 475 -67.96 14.07 44.58
CA THR A 475 -69.16 14.90 44.45
C THR A 475 -69.12 16.14 45.35
N GLU A 476 -68.14 16.29 46.23
CA GLU A 476 -67.98 17.41 47.16
C GLU A 476 -66.52 17.87 47.21
N THR A 477 -66.27 19.17 47.06
CA THR A 477 -64.89 19.72 47.12
C THR A 477 -64.70 20.86 48.11
N LEU A 478 -65.81 21.48 48.52
CA LEU A 478 -65.83 22.66 49.38
C LEU A 478 -66.75 22.40 50.57
N ASP A 479 -66.33 22.93 51.72
CA ASP A 479 -67.09 23.01 52.96
C ASP A 479 -67.00 24.48 53.40
N THR A 480 -67.87 25.33 52.86
CA THR A 480 -67.70 26.79 52.95
C THR A 480 -67.82 27.31 54.40
N ASP A 481 -68.52 26.59 55.27
CA ASP A 481 -68.73 26.97 56.67
C ASP A 481 -68.11 26.01 57.71
N ASP A 482 -67.38 24.99 57.25
CA ASP A 482 -66.64 24.00 58.05
C ASP A 482 -67.56 23.13 58.97
N ASP A 483 -68.78 22.81 58.54
CA ASP A 483 -69.73 21.99 59.31
C ASP A 483 -69.58 20.48 59.08
N GLY A 484 -68.85 20.09 58.03
CA GLY A 484 -68.57 18.72 57.63
C GLY A 484 -69.55 18.12 56.61
N VAL A 485 -70.47 18.91 56.07
CA VAL A 485 -71.32 18.58 54.91
C VAL A 485 -70.85 19.42 53.72
N GLY A 486 -70.58 18.77 52.58
CA GLY A 486 -70.09 19.48 51.40
C GLY A 486 -71.15 20.40 50.79
N ASP A 487 -70.70 21.51 50.20
CA ASP A 487 -71.53 22.56 49.63
C ASP A 487 -72.59 22.06 48.62
N ASN A 488 -72.37 20.94 47.91
CA ASN A 488 -73.36 20.41 46.97
C ASN A 488 -74.49 19.62 47.66
N ALA A 489 -74.23 19.03 48.82
CA ALA A 489 -75.19 18.33 49.65
C ALA A 489 -75.84 19.23 50.71
N ASP A 490 -75.19 20.33 51.05
CA ASP A 490 -75.65 21.28 52.05
C ASP A 490 -76.72 22.24 51.49
N ALA A 491 -77.90 22.28 52.14
CA ALA A 491 -78.95 23.23 51.83
C ALA A 491 -78.61 24.68 52.27
N PHE A 492 -77.66 24.84 53.21
CA PHE A 492 -77.23 26.11 53.80
C PHE A 492 -75.69 26.26 53.87
N PRO A 493 -74.96 26.27 52.73
CA PRO A 493 -73.47 26.23 52.70
C PRO A 493 -72.71 27.38 53.39
N GLU A 494 -73.39 28.39 53.94
CA GLU A 494 -72.77 29.51 54.66
C GLU A 494 -73.15 29.54 56.15
N ASP A 495 -73.95 28.57 56.63
CA ASP A 495 -74.42 28.48 58.01
C ASP A 495 -74.15 27.10 58.64
N SER A 496 -72.98 27.01 59.28
CA SER A 496 -72.48 25.80 59.97
C SER A 496 -73.37 25.19 61.06
N THR A 497 -74.54 25.79 61.31
CA THR A 497 -75.51 25.31 62.29
C THR A 497 -76.72 24.61 61.65
N GLN A 498 -76.83 24.63 60.32
CA GLN A 498 -77.90 24.05 59.52
C GLN A 498 -77.33 23.37 58.27
N SER A 499 -77.80 22.16 57.94
CA SER A 499 -77.41 21.52 56.65
C SER A 499 -78.51 20.75 55.93
N ILE A 500 -79.71 20.70 56.51
CA ILE A 500 -80.86 19.97 55.96
C ILE A 500 -82.05 20.93 55.93
N ASP A 501 -82.71 20.99 54.76
CA ASP A 501 -84.00 21.63 54.54
C ASP A 501 -84.96 20.55 54.01
N SER A 502 -85.67 19.87 54.91
CA SER A 502 -86.43 18.67 54.55
C SER A 502 -87.63 18.95 53.64
N ASP A 503 -88.20 20.15 53.68
CA ASP A 503 -89.40 20.49 52.92
C ASP A 503 -89.20 21.62 51.88
N GLY A 504 -88.04 22.27 51.88
CA GLY A 504 -87.58 23.18 50.84
C GLY A 504 -88.06 24.61 51.01
N ASP A 505 -88.37 25.04 52.24
CA ASP A 505 -88.89 26.39 52.52
C ASP A 505 -87.81 27.43 52.86
N GLY A 506 -86.57 26.99 53.01
CA GLY A 506 -85.41 27.83 53.32
C GLY A 506 -85.16 28.05 54.81
N TYR A 507 -85.80 27.29 55.71
CA TYR A 507 -85.48 27.22 57.14
C TYR A 507 -84.87 25.85 57.48
N GLY A 508 -83.88 25.83 58.37
CA GLY A 508 -83.09 24.62 58.58
C GLY A 508 -83.67 23.71 59.66
N ASP A 509 -83.65 22.40 59.41
CA ASP A 509 -84.23 21.37 60.29
C ASP A 509 -83.62 21.30 61.70
N SER A 510 -82.37 21.77 61.88
CA SER A 510 -81.66 21.67 63.16
C SER A 510 -82.28 22.62 64.18
N PRO A 511 -82.91 22.15 65.27
CA PRO A 511 -83.60 23.04 66.21
C PRO A 511 -82.66 23.89 67.07
N GLN A 512 -81.35 23.74 66.90
CA GLN A 512 -80.32 24.55 67.55
C GLN A 512 -79.59 25.46 66.56
N GLY A 513 -79.92 25.39 65.27
CA GLY A 513 -79.33 26.24 64.25
C GLY A 513 -79.96 27.61 64.20
N ASN A 514 -79.34 28.51 63.43
CA ASN A 514 -79.97 29.79 63.12
C ASN A 514 -81.19 29.54 62.25
N ASP A 515 -82.20 30.41 62.40
CA ASP A 515 -83.45 30.33 61.63
C ASP A 515 -84.01 28.89 61.53
N ALA A 516 -84.03 28.19 62.68
CA ALA A 516 -84.47 26.82 62.75
C ALA A 516 -85.97 26.67 62.46
N ASP A 517 -86.29 25.68 61.65
CA ASP A 517 -87.65 25.35 61.29
C ASP A 517 -88.38 24.64 62.45
N ALA A 518 -89.47 25.25 62.92
CA ALA A 518 -90.37 24.65 63.90
C ALA A 518 -91.22 23.51 63.33
N PHE A 519 -91.41 23.46 62.01
CA PHE A 519 -92.19 22.46 61.27
C PHE A 519 -91.44 21.87 60.04
N PRO A 520 -90.37 21.05 60.24
CA PRO A 520 -89.49 20.49 59.18
C PRO A 520 -90.11 19.57 58.11
N SER A 521 -91.43 19.56 57.97
CA SER A 521 -92.17 18.74 57.01
C SER A 521 -93.36 19.46 56.39
N ASP A 522 -93.54 20.74 56.70
CA ASP A 522 -94.58 21.60 56.18
C ASP A 522 -93.97 22.91 55.69
N ALA A 523 -93.58 22.92 54.41
CA ALA A 523 -92.92 24.05 53.74
C ALA A 523 -93.72 25.37 53.69
N THR A 524 -94.88 25.40 54.34
CA THR A 524 -95.72 26.58 54.48
C THR A 524 -95.67 27.17 55.88
N GLN A 525 -95.01 26.53 56.84
CA GLN A 525 -94.88 26.95 58.23
C GLN A 525 -93.44 26.74 58.72
N TRP A 526 -92.82 27.76 59.32
CA TRP A 526 -91.44 27.66 59.81
C TRP A 526 -91.22 28.21 61.23
N LEU A 527 -92.17 29.00 61.73
CA LEU A 527 -92.08 29.70 63.01
C LEU A 527 -93.28 29.35 63.90
N ASP A 528 -93.01 29.12 65.18
CA ASP A 528 -94.00 28.90 66.23
C ASP A 528 -93.59 29.76 67.44
N ALA A 529 -94.08 30.99 67.49
CA ALA A 529 -93.57 31.97 68.46
C ALA A 529 -93.97 31.68 69.91
N ASP A 530 -95.08 31.00 70.14
CA ASP A 530 -95.58 30.68 71.48
C ASP A 530 -95.51 29.19 71.87
N ASN A 531 -95.05 28.34 70.94
CA ASN A 531 -94.79 26.92 71.10
C ASN A 531 -96.06 26.08 71.34
N ASP A 532 -97.17 26.42 70.69
CA ASP A 532 -98.43 25.67 70.79
C ASP A 532 -98.58 24.57 69.72
N GLY A 533 -97.68 24.56 68.72
CA GLY A 533 -97.67 23.60 67.63
C GLY A 533 -98.48 24.01 66.40
N TYR A 534 -98.91 25.26 66.30
CA TYR A 534 -99.49 25.86 65.10
C TYR A 534 -98.54 26.93 64.54
N GLY A 535 -98.43 27.00 63.21
CA GLY A 535 -97.41 27.84 62.58
C GLY A 535 -97.88 29.28 62.35
N ASP A 536 -97.00 30.23 62.63
CA ASP A 536 -97.25 31.68 62.60
C ASP A 536 -97.50 32.23 61.19
N ASN A 537 -97.13 31.53 60.11
CA ASN A 537 -97.30 32.05 58.76
C ASN A 537 -98.79 32.03 58.40
N PRO A 538 -99.45 33.20 58.24
CA PRO A 538 -100.91 33.27 58.04
C PRO A 538 -101.38 32.65 56.71
N ASN A 539 -100.47 32.37 55.79
CA ASN A 539 -100.77 31.70 54.51
C ASN A 539 -100.43 30.21 54.51
N GLY A 540 -99.94 29.68 55.63
CA GLY A 540 -99.55 28.28 55.74
C GLY A 540 -100.68 27.34 56.12
N THR A 541 -100.38 26.05 56.10
CA THR A 541 -101.30 25.00 56.55
C THR A 541 -101.55 25.18 58.04
N ASN A 542 -102.81 25.12 58.47
CA ASN A 542 -103.22 25.28 59.88
C ASN A 542 -102.56 26.50 60.57
N ALA A 543 -102.54 27.64 59.88
CA ALA A 543 -101.93 28.85 60.41
C ALA A 543 -102.55 29.28 61.74
N ASP A 544 -101.69 29.68 62.68
CA ASP A 544 -102.07 30.26 63.94
C ASP A 544 -102.63 31.69 63.73
N VAL A 545 -103.89 31.88 64.08
CA VAL A 545 -104.55 33.19 64.04
C VAL A 545 -104.12 34.10 65.21
N PHE A 546 -103.61 33.52 66.29
CA PHE A 546 -103.10 34.22 67.47
C PHE A 546 -101.64 33.83 67.83
N PRO A 547 -100.62 34.21 67.01
CA PRO A 547 -99.20 33.78 67.12
C PRO A 547 -98.44 34.07 68.42
N ASN A 548 -99.08 34.59 69.46
CA ASN A 548 -98.45 34.91 70.74
C ASN A 548 -99.30 34.46 71.94
N ASP A 549 -100.38 33.73 71.70
CA ASP A 549 -101.25 33.17 72.73
C ASP A 549 -101.37 31.66 72.54
N SER A 550 -100.46 30.92 73.19
CA SER A 550 -100.38 29.45 73.12
C SER A 550 -101.64 28.68 73.56
N THR A 551 -102.69 29.40 73.97
CA THR A 551 -103.99 28.82 74.32
C THR A 551 -105.05 28.97 73.22
N GLU A 552 -104.78 29.73 72.15
CA GLU A 552 -105.70 30.02 71.06
C GLU A 552 -104.98 29.95 69.72
N TRP A 553 -105.46 29.16 68.76
CA TRP A 553 -104.83 29.05 67.43
C TRP A 553 -105.79 29.27 66.25
N ALA A 554 -107.10 29.23 66.50
CA ALA A 554 -108.13 29.33 65.48
C ALA A 554 -109.21 30.33 65.90
N ASP A 555 -109.78 31.03 64.92
CA ASP A 555 -110.94 31.92 65.04
C ASP A 555 -111.92 31.55 63.92
N SER A 556 -112.80 30.59 64.21
CA SER A 556 -113.61 29.90 63.23
C SER A 556 -114.70 30.79 62.60
N ASP A 557 -115.11 31.87 63.27
CA ASP A 557 -116.09 32.82 62.76
C ASP A 557 -115.56 34.25 62.52
N GLY A 558 -114.32 34.53 62.92
CA GLY A 558 -113.60 35.75 62.61
C GLY A 558 -113.97 36.93 63.50
N ASP A 559 -114.46 36.68 64.71
CA ASP A 559 -114.91 37.73 65.63
C ASP A 559 -113.82 38.28 66.57
N GLY A 560 -112.64 37.65 66.54
CA GLY A 560 -111.44 38.04 67.28
C GLY A 560 -111.30 37.41 68.67
N VAL A 561 -112.18 36.49 69.06
CA VAL A 561 -111.99 35.60 70.21
C VAL A 561 -111.59 34.22 69.70
N GLY A 562 -110.53 33.64 70.26
CA GLY A 562 -110.08 32.31 69.84
C GLY A 562 -111.08 31.22 70.23
N ASP A 563 -111.14 30.17 69.40
CA ASP A 563 -112.09 29.07 69.50
C ASP A 563 -112.08 28.36 70.87
N ASN A 564 -110.97 28.39 71.64
CA ASN A 564 -110.90 27.75 72.95
C ASN A 564 -111.44 28.66 74.08
N ALA A 565 -111.35 29.98 73.92
CA ALA A 565 -111.93 30.98 74.82
C ALA A 565 -113.39 31.28 74.48
N ASP A 566 -113.82 31.01 73.25
CA ASP A 566 -115.16 31.27 72.76
C ASP A 566 -116.15 30.17 73.18
N ALA A 567 -117.23 30.56 73.87
CA ALA A 567 -118.32 29.65 74.22
C ALA A 567 -119.15 29.23 72.99
N PHE A 568 -119.14 30.02 71.91
CA PHE A 568 -119.83 29.77 70.64
C PHE A 568 -118.91 29.98 69.43
N PRO A 569 -117.89 29.13 69.21
CA PRO A 569 -116.82 29.32 68.20
C PRO A 569 -117.25 29.36 66.72
N ASN A 570 -118.55 29.38 66.40
CA ASN A 570 -119.04 29.42 65.02
C ASN A 570 -120.15 30.48 64.84
N ASP A 571 -120.38 31.33 65.83
CA ASP A 571 -121.32 32.44 65.76
C ASP A 571 -120.64 33.74 66.20
N ALA A 572 -120.14 34.50 65.21
CA ALA A 572 -119.44 35.77 65.40
C ALA A 572 -120.23 36.87 66.13
N ASN A 573 -121.47 36.59 66.54
CA ASN A 573 -122.29 37.49 67.36
C ASN A 573 -122.40 37.03 68.81
N GLU A 574 -121.81 35.91 69.23
CA GLU A 574 -121.90 35.35 70.57
C GLU A 574 -120.53 34.82 71.01
N THR A 575 -119.95 35.36 72.09
CA THR A 575 -118.64 34.88 72.59
C THR A 575 -118.67 34.32 74.01
N MET A 576 -119.75 34.61 74.75
CA MET A 576 -119.86 34.29 76.17
C MET A 576 -121.20 33.63 76.48
N ASP A 577 -121.16 32.59 77.32
CA ASP A 577 -122.30 31.98 77.99
C ASP A 577 -122.10 32.19 79.50
N SER A 578 -122.54 33.34 80.01
CA SER A 578 -122.25 33.76 81.39
C SER A 578 -122.94 32.86 82.43
N ASP A 579 -124.05 32.20 82.09
CA ASP A 579 -124.82 31.36 83.02
C ASP A 579 -124.73 29.85 82.74
N GLY A 580 -124.07 29.46 81.64
CA GLY A 580 -123.74 28.08 81.28
C GLY A 580 -124.95 27.28 80.81
N ASP A 581 -125.99 27.94 80.29
CA ASP A 581 -127.24 27.30 79.88
C ASP A 581 -127.25 26.88 78.39
N GLY A 582 -126.22 27.24 77.64
CA GLY A 582 -126.04 26.93 76.22
C GLY A 582 -126.67 27.95 75.27
N MET A 583 -127.19 29.07 75.76
CA MET A 583 -127.60 30.25 74.97
C MET A 583 -126.57 31.36 75.11
N GLY A 584 -126.22 32.02 74.01
CA GLY A 584 -125.26 33.13 74.04
C GLY A 584 -125.81 34.34 74.78
N ASP A 585 -124.94 35.08 75.47
CA ASP A 585 -125.33 36.24 76.26
C ASP A 585 -126.08 37.31 75.42
N ASN A 586 -125.76 37.48 74.13
CA ASN A 586 -126.48 38.43 73.27
C ASN A 586 -127.87 37.88 72.86
N GLU A 587 -128.02 36.58 72.58
CA GLU A 587 -129.29 35.90 72.30
C GLU A 587 -130.20 35.90 73.54
N GLN A 588 -129.63 35.61 74.71
CA GLN A 588 -130.30 35.66 76.00
C GLN A 588 -130.80 37.08 76.29
N ALA A 589 -129.97 38.11 76.07
CA ALA A 589 -130.38 39.50 76.22
C ALA A 589 -131.54 39.88 75.27
N VAL A 590 -131.57 39.35 74.05
CA VAL A 590 -132.68 39.55 73.10
C VAL A 590 -133.96 38.86 73.57
N LEU A 591 -133.86 37.63 74.09
CA LEU A 591 -135.01 36.88 74.60
C LEU A 591 -135.61 37.53 75.84
N GLU A 592 -134.78 37.94 76.81
CA GLU A 592 -135.21 38.65 78.01
C GLU A 592 -135.89 39.99 77.67
N ALA A 593 -135.35 40.73 76.69
CA ALA A 593 -135.98 41.96 76.21
C ALA A 593 -137.36 41.70 75.58
N LYS A 594 -137.53 40.56 74.89
CA LYS A 594 -138.81 40.15 74.29
C LYS A 594 -139.82 39.73 75.36
N GLU A 595 -139.42 38.93 76.34
CA GLU A 595 -140.29 38.52 77.46
C GLU A 595 -140.71 39.73 78.31
N ALA A 596 -139.81 40.69 78.55
CA ALA A 596 -140.13 41.93 79.24
C ALA A 596 -141.23 42.74 78.53
N LYS A 597 -141.20 42.77 77.19
CA LYS A 597 -142.20 43.47 76.37
C LYS A 597 -143.54 42.73 76.34
N GLU A 598 -143.54 41.41 76.25
CA GLU A 598 -144.76 40.59 76.32
C GLU A 598 -145.42 40.67 77.72
N ALA A 599 -144.62 40.78 78.78
CA ALA A 599 -145.10 41.03 80.14
C ALA A 599 -145.74 42.43 80.29
N GLU A 600 -145.21 43.46 79.62
CA GLU A 600 -145.80 44.80 79.60
C GLU A 600 -147.16 44.83 78.87
N GLU A 601 -147.28 44.12 77.74
CA GLU A 601 -148.54 43.99 77.00
C GLU A 601 -149.60 43.18 77.77
N ALA A 602 -149.20 42.14 78.51
CA ALA A 602 -150.10 41.37 79.38
C ALA A 602 -150.63 42.19 80.57
N ALA A 603 -149.79 43.06 81.16
CA ALA A 603 -150.20 43.96 82.24
C ALA A 603 -151.23 45.01 81.77
N ALA A 604 -151.12 45.50 80.53
CA ALA A 604 -152.07 46.46 79.96
C ALA A 604 -153.49 45.88 79.74
N ALA A 605 -153.60 44.58 79.44
CA ALA A 605 -154.89 43.90 79.22
C ALA A 605 -155.71 43.73 80.52
N GLN A 606 -155.06 43.60 81.67
CA GLN A 606 -155.72 43.42 82.98
C GLN A 606 -156.38 44.72 83.51
N GLN A 607 -155.93 45.88 83.02
CA GLN A 607 -156.42 47.20 83.43
C GLN A 607 -157.72 47.64 82.72
N GLN A 608 -158.12 46.98 81.62
CA GLN A 608 -159.40 47.23 80.94
C GLN A 608 -160.60 46.45 81.52
N MET A 609 -160.40 45.35 82.25
CA MET A 609 -161.49 44.61 82.92
C MET A 609 -161.94 45.24 84.26
N LEU A 610 -161.17 46.14 84.87
CA LEU A 610 -161.49 46.74 86.18
C LEU A 610 -162.29 48.05 86.12
N VAL A 611 -162.45 48.68 84.93
CA VAL A 611 -163.04 50.02 84.78
C VAL A 611 -164.57 50.00 84.53
N GLY A 612 -165.16 48.85 84.21
CA GLY A 612 -166.62 48.72 83.95
C GLY A 612 -167.53 48.61 85.19
N GLY A 613 -166.99 48.29 86.37
CA GLY A 613 -167.80 48.01 87.59
C GLY A 613 -167.78 49.10 88.67
N GLY A 614 -166.81 50.02 88.66
CA GLY A 614 -166.59 51.01 89.73
C GLY A 614 -167.16 52.42 89.47
N ILE A 615 -167.62 52.71 88.25
CA ILE A 615 -168.12 54.04 87.82
C ILE A 615 -169.55 54.34 88.34
N ALA A 616 -170.13 53.48 89.18
CA ALA A 616 -171.38 53.77 89.90
C ALA A 616 -171.18 54.45 91.29
N MET A 617 -169.94 54.56 91.82
CA MET A 617 -169.67 55.11 93.17
C MET A 617 -168.60 56.22 93.17
N LEU A 618 -168.56 57.04 92.10
CA LEU A 618 -167.69 58.21 91.95
C LEU A 618 -168.51 59.45 91.55
N VAL A 619 -169.44 59.90 92.42
CA VAL A 619 -170.18 61.17 92.21
C VAL A 619 -170.10 62.15 93.39
N ILE A 620 -169.52 61.82 94.55
CA ILE A 620 -169.46 62.82 95.63
C ILE A 620 -168.04 62.93 96.16
N THR A 621 -167.52 64.17 96.10
CA THR A 621 -166.25 64.70 96.64
C THR A 621 -165.00 64.64 95.77
N ALA A 622 -165.11 65.15 94.54
CA ALA A 622 -164.04 65.98 93.96
C ALA A 622 -164.25 67.43 94.39
N ALA A 623 -163.45 67.92 95.34
CA ALA A 623 -163.09 69.34 95.46
C ALA A 623 -162.04 69.50 96.58
N VAL A 624 -161.04 70.33 96.30
CA VAL A 624 -160.07 70.93 97.23
C VAL A 624 -158.65 70.34 97.11
N VAL A 625 -157.78 71.20 96.52
CA VAL A 625 -156.31 71.26 96.52
C VAL A 625 -155.61 70.38 95.47
N PHE A 626 -155.10 70.82 94.31
CA PHE A 626 -154.77 72.14 93.74
C PHE A 626 -154.10 73.12 94.71
N PHE A 627 -152.80 72.94 95.02
CA PHE A 627 -151.77 73.99 95.00
C PHE A 627 -150.39 73.51 95.51
N LEU A 628 -149.34 73.97 94.80
CA LEU A 628 -147.88 74.02 95.12
C LEU A 628 -147.05 72.81 94.63
N ARG A 629 -145.91 72.92 93.92
CA ARG A 629 -145.12 73.97 93.22
C ARG A 629 -143.97 73.16 92.53
N ARG A 630 -143.71 73.25 91.21
CA ARG A 630 -142.79 74.17 90.46
C ARG A 630 -141.27 73.82 90.61
N ARG A 631 -140.62 73.16 89.63
CA ARG A 631 -139.74 73.60 88.47
C ARG A 631 -138.22 73.73 88.74
N ILE A 632 -137.43 73.61 87.64
CA ILE A 632 -136.06 74.14 87.28
C ILE A 632 -134.97 73.03 87.27
N ALA A 633 -133.90 72.97 86.46
CA ALA A 633 -133.44 73.40 85.11
C ALA A 633 -131.98 72.86 84.93
N ALA A 634 -131.41 72.94 83.72
CA ALA A 634 -130.13 72.36 83.26
C ALA A 634 -128.83 73.17 83.53
N GLU A 635 -127.64 72.54 83.40
CA GLU A 635 -126.40 72.92 82.63
C GLU A 635 -125.11 72.15 83.08
N ALA A 636 -123.96 72.37 82.40
CA ALA A 636 -122.86 71.40 82.13
C ALA A 636 -121.40 71.82 82.51
N GLU A 637 -120.43 70.94 82.15
CA GLU A 637 -118.99 71.14 81.76
C GLU A 637 -117.85 71.30 82.83
N VAL A 638 -116.62 70.83 82.48
CA VAL A 638 -115.25 71.42 82.70
C VAL A 638 -114.13 70.56 83.39
N THR A 639 -113.15 70.12 82.56
CA THR A 639 -111.64 70.09 82.59
C THR A 639 -110.76 69.99 83.88
N LYS A 640 -109.55 69.35 83.80
CA LYS A 640 -108.19 70.01 83.65
C LYS A 640 -106.95 69.09 83.90
N ASP A 641 -105.92 69.40 83.13
CA ASP A 641 -104.48 69.05 83.05
C ASP A 641 -103.58 69.63 84.19
N PHE A 642 -102.35 69.12 84.41
CA PHE A 642 -101.14 69.86 84.88
C PHE A 642 -99.78 69.07 84.76
N SER A 643 -98.96 69.44 83.76
CA SER A 643 -97.55 69.95 83.78
C SER A 643 -96.26 69.13 84.09
N MET A 644 -95.25 69.40 83.21
CA MET A 644 -93.80 69.08 83.08
C MET A 644 -92.85 69.86 84.09
N PRO A 645 -91.47 69.96 84.03
CA PRO A 645 -90.56 70.22 82.86
C PRO A 645 -89.02 69.87 82.87
N ASP A 646 -88.39 70.09 81.68
CA ASP A 646 -87.05 70.71 81.34
C ASP A 646 -85.70 70.00 81.66
N LEU A 647 -84.57 70.13 80.92
CA LEU A 647 -84.07 71.12 79.93
C LEU A 647 -82.87 70.56 79.09
N ALA A 648 -82.59 71.21 77.95
CA ALA A 648 -81.71 70.95 76.80
C ALA A 648 -80.16 71.04 76.92
N ALA A 649 -79.41 70.59 75.87
CA ALA A 649 -78.64 71.44 74.91
C ALA A 649 -77.60 70.69 74.01
N GLN A 650 -77.43 71.20 72.79
CA GLN A 650 -76.62 70.83 71.59
C GLN A 650 -75.31 71.69 71.50
N PRO A 651 -74.47 71.79 70.40
CA PRO A 651 -74.24 71.03 69.14
C PRO A 651 -72.76 70.96 68.57
N ALA A 652 -72.57 70.19 67.47
CA ALA A 652 -71.84 70.36 66.18
C ALA A 652 -70.32 70.77 65.99
N ALA A 653 -69.57 69.86 65.33
CA ALA A 653 -68.88 69.90 64.00
C ALA A 653 -67.46 70.52 63.73
N VAL A 654 -66.68 69.79 62.89
CA VAL A 654 -65.84 70.16 61.70
C VAL A 654 -64.30 69.86 61.67
N ALA A 655 -63.90 69.04 60.66
CA ALA A 655 -62.75 69.01 59.70
C ALA A 655 -61.27 68.55 59.98
N GLN A 656 -60.86 67.59 59.11
CA GLN A 656 -59.69 67.46 58.18
C GLN A 656 -58.22 67.20 58.64
N ASP A 657 -57.69 66.01 58.24
CA ASP A 657 -56.36 65.54 57.69
C ASP A 657 -55.00 66.21 58.09
N PRO A 658 -53.77 65.58 57.95
CA PRO A 658 -53.30 64.62 56.91
C PRO A 658 -52.15 63.57 57.23
N MET A 659 -51.80 62.73 56.22
CA MET A 659 -50.50 62.17 55.71
C MET A 659 -49.41 61.41 56.55
N GLU A 660 -49.13 60.16 56.11
CA GLU A 660 -47.86 59.53 55.57
C GLU A 660 -46.51 59.44 56.36
N THR A 661 -45.86 58.23 56.40
CA THR A 661 -44.38 57.90 56.22
C THR A 661 -44.13 56.36 56.22
N THR A 662 -43.59 55.67 55.18
CA THR A 662 -42.19 55.18 54.89
C THR A 662 -41.32 54.71 56.09
N GLY A 663 -40.41 53.70 56.10
CA GLY A 663 -39.77 52.76 55.16
C GLY A 663 -38.42 52.20 55.72
N TYR A 664 -38.00 50.99 55.28
CA TYR A 664 -36.62 50.42 55.10
C TYR A 664 -35.59 50.10 56.25
N GLN A 665 -34.86 48.97 56.06
CA GLN A 665 -33.74 48.26 56.78
C GLN A 665 -32.39 49.05 56.91
N PRO A 666 -31.21 48.59 57.47
CA PRO A 666 -30.69 47.24 57.88
C PRO A 666 -29.74 47.11 59.16
N GLN A 667 -29.38 45.85 59.52
CA GLN A 667 -28.17 45.20 60.17
C GLN A 667 -27.14 46.00 61.03
N PRO A 668 -26.49 45.45 62.11
CA PRO A 668 -25.31 44.54 61.98
C PRO A 668 -25.00 43.48 63.10
N VAL A 669 -24.49 42.32 62.65
CA VAL A 669 -23.30 41.49 63.04
C VAL A 669 -22.73 41.37 64.49
N GLN A 670 -22.27 40.13 64.80
CA GLN A 670 -21.19 39.64 65.70
C GLN A 670 -21.57 39.04 67.09
N SER A 671 -21.48 37.71 67.25
CA SER A 671 -20.37 36.86 67.82
C SER A 671 -20.40 36.80 69.36
N TYR A 672 -20.10 35.73 70.12
CA TYR A 672 -19.23 34.55 70.00
C TYR A 672 -19.59 33.51 71.10
N GLU A 673 -19.29 32.22 70.82
CA GLU A 673 -18.85 31.10 71.72
C GLU A 673 -19.65 30.73 72.98
N ALA A 674 -19.68 29.50 73.49
CA ALA A 674 -19.37 28.13 73.10
C ALA A 674 -19.74 27.27 74.33
N VAL A 675 -20.01 25.96 74.15
CA VAL A 675 -19.52 24.82 74.97
C VAL A 675 -20.49 23.62 74.91
N ALA A 676 -20.00 22.61 74.19
CA ALA A 676 -19.98 21.16 74.45
C ALA A 676 -21.27 20.35 74.71
N GLY A 677 -21.39 19.25 73.92
CA GLY A 677 -21.95 17.99 74.41
C GLY A 677 -22.62 17.10 73.34
N GLN A 678 -21.84 16.49 72.43
CA GLN A 678 -22.32 15.34 71.62
C GLN A 678 -22.01 14.02 72.33
N PRO A 679 -22.95 13.04 72.33
CA PRO A 679 -22.62 11.64 72.20
C PRO A 679 -22.82 11.18 70.75
N ALA A 680 -21.88 10.35 70.28
CA ALA A 680 -21.88 9.70 68.98
C ALA A 680 -22.79 8.45 68.98
N ALA A 681 -23.54 8.26 67.90
CA ALA A 681 -24.20 7.01 67.50
C ALA A 681 -23.93 6.84 66.00
N THR A 682 -22.91 6.05 65.64
CA THR A 682 -22.99 4.65 65.16
C THR A 682 -23.73 4.50 63.84
N ALA A 683 -22.94 4.47 62.76
CA ALA A 683 -23.32 3.96 61.46
C ALA A 683 -23.59 2.44 61.52
N PRO A 684 -24.51 1.91 60.68
CA PRO A 684 -24.75 0.48 60.59
C PRO A 684 -23.56 -0.25 59.97
N VAL A 685 -23.36 -1.46 60.47
CA VAL A 685 -22.23 -2.36 60.21
C VAL A 685 -22.57 -3.22 58.99
N ASP A 686 -21.72 -3.15 57.96
CA ASP A 686 -21.65 -4.10 56.85
C ASP A 686 -21.40 -5.51 57.41
N GLN A 687 -22.30 -6.43 57.07
CA GLN A 687 -22.31 -7.78 57.60
C GLN A 687 -22.57 -8.81 56.50
N SER A 688 -21.66 -8.91 55.52
CA SER A 688 -21.62 -10.10 54.65
C SER A 688 -20.27 -10.33 53.97
N ALA A 689 -19.23 -10.58 54.76
CA ALA A 689 -18.03 -11.27 54.28
C ALA A 689 -17.89 -12.58 55.06
N LEU A 690 -18.30 -13.70 54.46
CA LEU A 690 -17.81 -15.08 54.69
C LEU A 690 -18.67 -16.07 53.87
N ILE A 691 -18.43 -16.16 52.55
CA ILE A 691 -18.77 -17.35 51.75
C ILE A 691 -17.57 -17.68 50.85
N ALA A 692 -17.42 -18.98 50.63
CA ALA A 692 -16.26 -19.74 50.20
C ALA A 692 -15.60 -19.29 48.88
N LEU A 693 -14.28 -19.50 48.85
CA LEU A 693 -13.53 -19.77 47.63
C LEU A 693 -14.06 -21.08 47.01
N GLU A 694 -14.99 -20.97 46.07
CA GLU A 694 -15.24 -22.03 45.09
C GLU A 694 -14.58 -21.62 43.76
N GLU A 695 -13.71 -22.51 43.26
CA GLU A 695 -13.10 -22.41 41.94
C GLU A 695 -14.19 -22.24 40.87
N PRO A 696 -14.02 -21.34 39.89
CA PRO A 696 -14.95 -21.30 38.76
C PRO A 696 -14.79 -22.60 37.98
N GLN A 697 -15.86 -23.38 37.90
CA GLN A 697 -15.95 -24.46 36.93
C GLN A 697 -15.78 -23.86 35.53
N ALA A 698 -14.85 -24.42 34.77
CA ALA A 698 -14.65 -24.12 33.36
C ALA A 698 -15.99 -24.18 32.61
N THR A 699 -16.43 -23.02 32.13
CA THR A 699 -17.42 -22.94 31.06
C THR A 699 -16.85 -23.68 29.86
N ALA A 700 -17.63 -24.59 29.30
CA ALA A 700 -17.22 -25.37 28.14
C ALA A 700 -16.89 -24.40 27.00
N ALA A 701 -15.71 -24.58 26.39
CA ALA A 701 -15.29 -23.85 25.22
C ALA A 701 -16.42 -23.84 24.15
N PRO A 702 -16.62 -22.73 23.42
CA PRO A 702 -17.56 -22.71 22.32
C PRO A 702 -17.22 -23.86 21.37
N ALA A 703 -18.23 -24.66 21.00
CA ALA A 703 -18.03 -25.77 20.09
C ALA A 703 -17.46 -25.24 18.78
N GLU A 704 -16.29 -25.75 18.35
CA GLU A 704 -15.70 -25.35 17.08
C GLU A 704 -16.72 -25.57 15.94
N PRO A 705 -16.86 -24.59 15.03
CA PRO A 705 -17.82 -24.70 13.94
C PRO A 705 -17.47 -25.92 13.08
N THR A 706 -18.47 -26.73 12.78
CA THR A 706 -18.30 -27.97 12.01
C THR A 706 -18.49 -27.71 10.53
N VAL A 707 -17.84 -28.52 9.67
CA VAL A 707 -17.98 -28.40 8.22
C VAL A 707 -19.34 -28.95 7.78
N GLU A 708 -20.23 -28.09 7.30
CA GLU A 708 -21.53 -28.49 6.76
C GLU A 708 -21.42 -28.95 5.31
N ASN A 709 -20.58 -28.28 4.52
CA ASN A 709 -20.41 -28.59 3.11
C ASN A 709 -18.99 -28.28 2.63
N GLN A 710 -18.47 -29.08 1.69
CA GLN A 710 -17.17 -28.87 1.04
C GLN A 710 -17.29 -29.09 -0.46
N TRP A 711 -16.78 -28.15 -1.27
CA TRP A 711 -16.81 -28.25 -2.73
C TRP A 711 -15.53 -27.70 -3.36
N THR A 712 -15.33 -28.01 -4.65
CA THR A 712 -14.23 -27.48 -5.45
C THR A 712 -14.83 -26.67 -6.60
N ASP A 713 -14.35 -25.45 -6.82
CA ASP A 713 -14.83 -24.58 -7.90
C ASP A 713 -14.24 -24.96 -9.27
N GLU A 714 -14.71 -24.28 -10.32
CA GLU A 714 -14.29 -24.53 -11.71
C GLU A 714 -12.81 -24.18 -11.97
N ASN A 715 -12.18 -23.43 -11.06
CA ASN A 715 -10.76 -23.06 -11.08
C ASN A 715 -9.90 -24.00 -10.22
N GLY A 716 -10.49 -24.98 -9.53
CA GLY A 716 -9.79 -25.97 -8.73
C GLY A 716 -9.57 -25.60 -7.25
N HIS A 717 -10.12 -24.48 -6.76
CA HIS A 717 -10.00 -24.12 -5.34
C HIS A 717 -11.00 -24.88 -4.50
N THR A 718 -10.58 -25.32 -3.30
CA THR A 718 -11.44 -26.07 -2.38
C THR A 718 -12.00 -25.15 -1.31
N TRP A 719 -13.32 -25.21 -1.11
CA TRP A 719 -14.11 -24.35 -0.23
C TRP A 719 -14.86 -25.16 0.83
N ARG A 720 -15.09 -24.56 2.00
CA ARG A 720 -15.90 -25.08 3.10
C ARG A 720 -16.92 -24.05 3.57
N LEU A 721 -18.16 -24.49 3.76
CA LEU A 721 -19.18 -23.76 4.52
C LEU A 721 -19.20 -24.33 5.94
N MET A 722 -19.05 -23.45 6.91
CA MET A 722 -19.01 -23.77 8.33
C MET A 722 -20.41 -23.59 8.94
N SER A 723 -20.71 -24.30 10.04
CA SER A 723 -22.03 -24.24 10.71
C SER A 723 -22.38 -22.87 11.32
N ASP A 724 -21.44 -21.93 11.37
CA ASP A 724 -21.62 -20.53 11.77
C ASP A 724 -21.95 -19.61 10.57
N GLY A 725 -22.09 -20.16 9.36
CA GLY A 725 -22.36 -19.42 8.13
C GLY A 725 -21.13 -18.86 7.44
N THR A 726 -19.93 -19.06 8.00
CA THR A 726 -18.68 -18.56 7.40
C THR A 726 -18.19 -19.48 6.28
N ASN A 727 -17.63 -18.88 5.22
CA ASN A 727 -16.95 -19.62 4.17
C ASN A 727 -15.44 -19.60 4.41
N ARG A 728 -14.79 -20.73 4.14
CA ARG A 728 -13.33 -20.85 4.16
C ARG A 728 -12.83 -21.45 2.86
N TRP A 729 -11.68 -21.01 2.37
CA TRP A 729 -11.04 -21.58 1.18
C TRP A 729 -9.61 -22.04 1.47
N TRP A 730 -9.14 -23.05 0.76
CA TRP A 730 -7.82 -23.66 0.96
C TRP A 730 -6.78 -23.06 0.02
N ASN A 731 -5.75 -22.43 0.57
CA ASN A 731 -4.68 -21.80 -0.20
C ASN A 731 -3.50 -22.74 -0.54
N GLY A 732 -3.53 -23.99 -0.07
CA GLY A 732 -2.45 -24.96 -0.24
C GLY A 732 -1.79 -25.38 1.06
N THR A 733 -1.80 -24.52 2.07
CA THR A 733 -1.19 -24.74 3.40
C THR A 733 -2.18 -24.63 4.54
N ASP A 734 -3.16 -23.72 4.46
CA ASP A 734 -4.17 -23.52 5.50
C ASP A 734 -5.55 -23.08 4.97
N TRP A 735 -6.57 -23.13 5.84
CA TRP A 735 -7.94 -22.66 5.55
C TRP A 735 -8.10 -21.18 5.91
N GLN A 736 -8.33 -20.34 4.91
CA GLN A 736 -8.53 -18.90 5.07
C GLN A 736 -10.01 -18.57 5.19
N LYS A 737 -10.37 -17.72 6.16
CA LYS A 737 -11.74 -17.21 6.34
C LYS A 737 -12.00 -16.13 5.29
N VAL A 738 -13.19 -16.13 4.70
CA VAL A 738 -13.65 -15.14 3.71
C VAL A 738 -14.84 -14.38 4.25
#